data_AF-A0A8J2WTJ2-F1
#
_entry.id   AF-A0A8J2WTJ2-F1
#
_cell.length_a   1.000
_cell.length_b   1.000
_cell.length_c   1.000
_cell.angle_alpha   90.00
_cell.angle_beta   90.00
_cell.angle_gamma   90.00
#
_symmetry.space_group_name_H-M   'P 1'
#
loop_
_entity.id
_entity.type
_entity.pdbx_description
1 polymer ?
#
loop_
_entity_poly.entity_id
_entity_poly.type
_entity_poly.pdbx_seq_one_letter_code
_entity_poly.pdbx_strand_id
1 'polypeptide(L)'
;MYFPPILGAPVHEPAEFLSSLDTGSKNVITCSLCSTLVSEIYQYLENNTVTDEQIVDYVVNICTKLNVYSNPDQVCGGMTSIALPTVRYIYSTGVVNPGNICGMFLQGERCELSNPEELEWVLDINSENKPSVSQPNQPPPGSPTMKVLHLADIHWDPEYLAGSNAECGDPLCCRATSGDVVNATAAAGYWGDYRDCDLPWYLVENAISQMAALHQDVAYILWTGDLVPHDGWATSKEDNIMIIDQLMTLVDRYFPGIPVYPTLGNHESHPAHTFAPPEITDVELNTAWLYNEADRQWARWLPAEVSSTIRYGGFYTALVQPGLRIVSMNMNYCYIYNYWTFYKSQDPASSLIWLIQILEQSELIGEKVHIISHIPPGTYDCWTIFSREFAKIINRFESTVAAQFYGHEHTDQYKIFYDAVDVSRPTNVAFIAPSLTTFSNLNPGYRTYTIDGQRPNSTWAVLDFNTYIMNLTDANLKGSEVDPIWFELYQAKEEYGLADLTPQSMDELFQRMLTDDLLFQLYFNGYSHCMMRWFTLIFIALVGGTFKVLEGAPAPETVQLSSSIEKEDKNIFTCNLCESFVNDIYDLLRNGTVTDEEIVDYIVNICIRLDIFANPDQVCGGMARIALPTIKYIDGTDVVNIGNVCGMLLQDQNCKFSDVQQLEWTIDLNAETKPPVNQPSQPPSDSPTIKVLHLADIHWDPEYLAGSNAECGDPLCCRATSGDVVNATAAAGYWGDYRTCDLPWYLVENAVSQMAALHPDVSYIIWTGDLTPHDVWSTAKDENLMIIDRLMTLVQQYFPSVPVYPTLGNHESHPVNTFAPPEITDVELNTAWLYDEADRQWARWLPAEVSSTIRYGGFYTALVQPGLRIVSMNMNYCYTLNYWTYFKSQDPASSLLWLSQILEEAELNGEKVHILSHIPPGNGDCWTIFSREFARIINRFESTVAAQFYGHTHKDEYKIFYDTVDVTRPVNVAFIAPSLTTYSKLNPGYRTYTVDGPRPNSTWAVLDFNTYVMNLTDANLKGSEVDPIWFELYQAKEEYGLADLTPQSMDELFQRMLTDDLLFQLYFKNYHKNADQVVAEGCTDRCRSNMLCRIVTTDIADQSKCDQIRHQIFSHPEF
;
A
#
# COMPACT_ATOMS: atom_id res chain seq x y z
N MET A 1 24.54 29.15 0.58
CA MET A 1 24.90 28.40 1.79
C MET A 1 23.86 28.51 2.92
N TYR A 2 22.64 28.95 2.59
CA TYR A 2 21.43 28.92 3.42
C TYR A 2 20.38 27.98 2.83
N PHE A 3 20.86 26.84 2.34
CA PHE A 3 20.09 25.95 1.49
C PHE A 3 19.37 24.77 2.13
N PRO A 4 19.56 24.39 3.41
CA PRO A 4 18.64 23.39 3.98
C PRO A 4 17.16 23.77 3.80
N PRO A 5 16.75 25.05 3.97
CA PRO A 5 15.36 25.41 3.70
C PRO A 5 15.02 25.55 2.22
N ILE A 6 15.88 26.14 1.38
CA ILE A 6 15.52 26.40 -0.04
C ILE A 6 15.74 25.17 -0.97
N LEU A 7 16.66 24.27 -0.64
CA LEU A 7 16.92 23.02 -1.39
C LEU A 7 16.39 21.77 -0.67
N GLY A 8 15.98 21.87 0.60
CA GLY A 8 15.44 20.75 1.39
C GLY A 8 13.99 20.92 1.86
N ALA A 9 13.33 22.08 1.66
CA ALA A 9 11.88 22.15 1.85
C ALA A 9 11.16 21.56 0.62
N PRO A 10 10.03 20.83 0.81
CA PRO A 10 9.07 20.67 -0.27
C PRO A 10 8.61 22.07 -0.66
N VAL A 11 9.04 22.55 -1.82
CA VAL A 11 8.64 23.86 -2.31
C VAL A 11 7.13 23.79 -2.57
N HIS A 12 6.33 24.43 -1.72
CA HIS A 12 4.91 24.64 -1.99
C HIS A 12 4.82 25.64 -3.16
N GLU A 13 4.78 25.12 -4.39
CA GLU A 13 4.74 25.86 -5.68
C GLU A 13 6.02 26.65 -6.03
N PRO A 14 6.88 26.07 -6.90
CA PRO A 14 6.55 25.96 -8.33
C PRO A 14 6.75 24.53 -8.85
N ALA A 15 5.73 23.70 -8.64
CA ALA A 15 5.78 22.26 -8.90
C ALA A 15 5.46 21.84 -10.35
N GLU A 16 5.22 22.75 -11.30
CA GLU A 16 4.91 22.32 -12.68
C GLU A 16 6.13 22.20 -13.60
N PHE A 17 7.20 22.96 -13.35
CA PHE A 17 8.36 22.97 -14.27
C PHE A 17 9.47 22.00 -13.87
N LEU A 18 9.69 21.80 -12.56
CA LEU A 18 10.71 20.87 -12.05
C LEU A 18 10.19 19.44 -11.93
N SER A 19 8.88 19.21 -11.79
CA SER A 19 8.30 17.87 -11.73
C SER A 19 8.25 17.19 -13.11
N SER A 20 8.12 17.97 -14.19
CA SER A 20 8.04 17.52 -15.59
C SER A 20 9.39 17.18 -16.23
N LEU A 21 10.49 17.45 -15.52
CA LEU A 21 11.84 17.15 -15.98
C LEU A 21 12.24 15.80 -15.42
N ASP A 22 13.10 15.08 -16.13
CA ASP A 22 13.64 13.85 -15.58
C ASP A 22 14.75 14.07 -14.58
N THR A 23 14.89 13.14 -13.64
CA THR A 23 16.19 12.50 -13.42
C THR A 23 17.42 13.39 -13.41
N GLY A 24 18.13 13.29 -14.54
CA GLY A 24 19.35 14.04 -14.83
C GLY A 24 19.10 15.54 -15.08
N SER A 25 17.94 15.92 -15.61
CA SER A 25 17.58 17.33 -15.83
C SER A 25 17.23 18.05 -14.52
N LYS A 26 16.55 17.39 -13.58
CA LYS A 26 16.32 17.91 -12.22
C LYS A 26 17.64 18.09 -11.49
N ASN A 27 18.51 17.07 -11.47
CA ASN A 27 19.80 17.15 -10.80
C ASN A 27 20.70 18.24 -11.39
N VAL A 28 20.75 18.38 -12.72
CA VAL A 28 21.51 19.46 -13.37
C VAL A 28 21.00 20.85 -12.96
N ILE A 29 19.68 21.02 -12.81
CA ILE A 29 19.09 22.29 -12.38
C ILE A 29 19.35 22.54 -10.89
N THR A 30 19.20 21.54 -10.02
CA THR A 30 19.46 21.69 -8.58
C THR A 30 20.94 21.99 -8.29
N CYS A 31 21.87 21.26 -8.94
CA CYS A 31 23.30 21.55 -8.85
C CYS A 31 23.64 22.96 -9.37
N SER A 32 23.04 23.38 -10.48
CA SER A 32 23.24 24.71 -11.07
C SER A 32 22.66 25.82 -10.19
N LEU A 33 21.49 25.60 -9.59
CA LEU A 33 20.84 26.54 -8.69
C LEU A 33 21.66 26.71 -7.41
N CYS A 34 22.11 25.61 -6.80
CA CYS A 34 23.03 25.65 -5.66
C CYS A 34 24.29 26.44 -6.01
N SER A 35 24.93 26.13 -7.13
CA SER A 35 26.19 26.77 -7.54
C SER A 35 26.00 28.27 -7.77
N THR A 36 24.89 28.67 -8.40
CA THR A 36 24.53 30.07 -8.65
C THR A 36 24.37 30.83 -7.33
N LEU A 37 23.57 30.28 -6.42
CA LEU A 37 23.25 30.96 -5.17
C LEU A 37 24.42 30.99 -4.18
N VAL A 38 25.23 29.93 -4.14
CA VAL A 38 26.50 29.94 -3.39
C VAL A 38 27.41 31.02 -3.94
N SER A 39 27.54 31.15 -5.26
CA SER A 39 28.36 32.18 -5.90
C SER A 39 27.88 33.60 -5.60
N GLU A 40 26.56 33.84 -5.62
CA GLU A 40 25.97 35.13 -5.30
C GLU A 40 26.22 35.50 -3.83
N ILE A 41 25.99 34.58 -2.89
CA ILE A 41 26.27 34.82 -1.46
C ILE A 41 27.76 35.13 -1.25
N TYR A 42 28.66 34.46 -1.96
CA TYR A 42 30.09 34.77 -1.92
C TYR A 42 30.38 36.20 -2.37
N GLN A 43 29.74 36.68 -3.44
CA GLN A 43 29.88 38.07 -3.88
C GLN A 43 29.39 39.07 -2.83
N TYR A 44 28.29 38.76 -2.13
CA TYR A 44 27.83 39.59 -1.00
C TYR A 44 28.82 39.57 0.17
N LEU A 45 29.41 38.42 0.49
CA LEU A 45 30.41 38.28 1.54
C LEU A 45 31.76 38.96 1.19
N GLU A 46 32.14 39.02 -0.10
CA GLU A 46 33.30 39.76 -0.61
C GLU A 46 33.11 41.28 -0.51
N ASN A 47 31.87 41.75 -0.65
CA ASN A 47 31.57 43.17 -0.65
C ASN A 47 31.44 43.71 0.78
N ASN A 48 32.54 44.27 1.30
CA ASN A 48 32.61 44.90 2.62
C ASN A 48 31.65 46.10 2.85
N THR A 49 30.83 46.48 1.85
CA THR A 49 29.78 47.50 2.00
C THR A 49 28.39 46.92 2.25
N VAL A 50 28.22 45.60 2.13
CA VAL A 50 26.98 44.88 2.40
C VAL A 50 26.87 44.59 3.90
N THR A 51 25.76 44.98 4.53
CA THR A 51 25.47 44.66 5.94
C THR A 51 24.87 43.26 6.08
N ASP A 52 24.98 42.67 7.27
CA ASP A 52 24.38 41.36 7.55
C ASP A 52 22.84 41.38 7.37
N GLU A 53 22.20 42.50 7.69
CA GLU A 53 20.77 42.75 7.43
C GLU A 53 20.44 42.66 5.93
N GLN A 54 21.31 43.19 5.05
CA GLN A 54 21.11 43.06 3.60
C GLN A 54 21.25 41.63 3.09
N ILE A 55 22.07 40.79 3.76
CA ILE A 55 22.20 39.36 3.43
C ILE A 55 20.96 38.60 3.91
N VAL A 56 20.46 38.91 5.11
CA VAL A 56 19.21 38.35 5.64
C VAL A 56 18.03 38.70 4.74
N ASP A 57 17.86 39.98 4.40
CA ASP A 57 16.83 40.45 3.47
C ASP A 57 16.93 39.76 2.11
N TYR A 58 18.15 39.52 1.62
CA TYR A 58 18.36 38.81 0.36
C TYR A 58 17.82 37.37 0.42
N VAL A 59 18.17 36.62 1.47
CA VAL A 59 17.73 35.23 1.65
C VAL A 59 16.23 35.15 1.88
N VAL A 60 15.67 36.04 2.71
CA VAL A 60 14.22 36.16 2.93
C VAL A 60 13.50 36.42 1.61
N ASN A 61 13.96 37.37 0.81
CA ASN A 61 13.38 37.66 -0.50
C ASN A 61 13.42 36.45 -1.45
N ILE A 62 14.45 35.61 -1.38
CA ILE A 62 14.50 34.36 -2.16
C ILE A 62 13.46 33.37 -1.63
N CYS A 63 13.42 33.14 -0.31
CA CYS A 63 12.44 32.23 0.30
C CYS A 63 11.00 32.63 -0.02
N THR A 64 10.68 33.92 0.05
CA THR A 64 9.36 34.46 -0.30
C THR A 64 9.05 34.28 -1.79
N LYS A 65 10.01 34.52 -2.68
CA LYS A 65 9.82 34.33 -4.13
C LYS A 65 9.61 32.87 -4.52
N LEU A 66 10.26 31.97 -3.80
CA LEU A 66 10.19 30.54 -4.02
C LEU A 66 9.07 29.88 -3.19
N ASN A 67 8.30 30.64 -2.41
CA ASN A 67 7.24 30.16 -1.53
C ASN A 67 7.66 28.95 -0.67
N VAL A 68 8.86 29.06 -0.09
CA VAL A 68 9.50 27.96 0.65
C VAL A 68 8.76 27.64 1.94
N TYR A 69 8.31 28.67 2.67
CA TYR A 69 7.59 28.57 3.94
C TYR A 69 6.49 29.61 4.04
N SER A 70 5.50 29.35 4.88
CA SER A 70 4.43 30.30 5.20
C SER A 70 4.95 31.58 5.87
N ASN A 71 5.97 31.48 6.72
CA ASN A 71 6.56 32.61 7.45
C ASN A 71 8.06 32.79 7.12
N PRO A 72 8.42 33.19 5.88
CA PRO A 72 9.82 33.25 5.43
C PRO A 72 10.67 34.27 6.20
N ASP A 73 10.06 35.37 6.68
CA ASP A 73 10.75 36.36 7.53
C ASP A 73 11.23 35.73 8.85
N GLN A 74 10.40 34.87 9.47
CA GLN A 74 10.70 34.23 10.74
C GLN A 74 11.64 33.03 10.55
N VAL A 75 11.30 32.14 9.62
CA VAL A 75 12.04 30.89 9.41
C VAL A 75 13.35 31.16 8.67
N CYS A 76 13.29 31.64 7.43
CA CYS A 76 14.51 31.90 6.65
C CYS A 76 15.32 33.05 7.25
N GLY A 77 14.66 34.12 7.72
CA GLY A 77 15.36 35.24 8.37
C GLY A 77 16.04 34.83 9.68
N GLY A 78 15.38 34.03 10.52
CA GLY A 78 15.91 33.48 11.77
C GLY A 78 17.10 32.56 11.55
N MET A 79 16.94 31.52 10.71
CA MET A 79 18.05 30.63 10.33
C MET A 79 19.23 31.44 9.76
N THR A 80 18.92 32.44 8.92
CA THR A 80 19.94 33.33 8.33
C THR A 80 20.70 34.10 9.38
N SER A 81 20.02 34.79 10.26
CA SER A 81 20.66 35.58 11.30
C SER A 81 21.56 34.73 12.20
N ILE A 82 21.10 33.52 12.55
CA ILE A 82 21.79 32.64 13.49
C ILE A 82 23.07 32.04 12.88
N ALA A 83 23.06 31.57 11.62
CA ALA A 83 24.24 30.91 11.05
C ALA A 83 25.28 31.86 10.40
N LEU A 84 24.95 33.14 10.20
CA LEU A 84 25.74 34.05 9.36
C LEU A 84 27.15 34.29 9.92
N PRO A 85 27.35 34.40 11.26
CA PRO A 85 28.69 34.48 11.84
C PRO A 85 29.58 33.29 11.47
N THR A 86 29.05 32.07 11.53
CA THR A 86 29.76 30.84 11.18
C THR A 86 30.12 30.80 9.70
N VAL A 87 29.16 31.08 8.82
CA VAL A 87 29.37 31.10 7.37
C VAL A 87 30.41 32.15 6.97
N ARG A 88 30.32 33.36 7.54
CA ARG A 88 31.27 34.46 7.27
C ARG A 88 32.67 34.10 7.76
N TYR A 89 32.80 33.45 8.92
CA TYR A 89 34.09 32.97 9.42
C TYR A 89 34.70 31.97 8.45
N ILE A 90 33.97 30.89 8.13
CA ILE A 90 34.41 29.83 7.23
C ILE A 90 34.83 30.42 5.88
N TYR A 91 34.02 31.32 5.32
CA TYR A 91 34.33 32.06 4.11
C TYR A 91 35.66 32.83 4.22
N SER A 92 35.87 33.57 5.30
CA SER A 92 37.07 34.40 5.52
C SER A 92 38.37 33.60 5.60
N THR A 93 38.31 32.29 5.88
CA THR A 93 39.50 31.42 5.93
C THR A 93 40.10 31.17 4.55
N GLY A 94 39.32 31.35 3.47
CA GLY A 94 39.73 31.07 2.10
C GLY A 94 39.93 29.58 1.79
N VAL A 95 39.60 28.68 2.74
CA VAL A 95 39.75 27.22 2.59
C VAL A 95 38.65 26.63 1.69
N VAL A 96 37.51 27.30 1.58
CA VAL A 96 36.30 26.74 0.97
C VAL A 96 36.17 27.12 -0.51
N ASN A 97 36.13 26.12 -1.38
CA ASN A 97 35.80 26.27 -2.79
C ASN A 97 34.27 26.18 -2.99
N PRO A 98 33.58 27.22 -3.51
CA PRO A 98 32.14 27.23 -3.79
C PRO A 98 31.61 26.00 -4.51
N GLY A 99 32.33 25.50 -5.51
CA GLY A 99 31.89 24.36 -6.31
C GLY A 99 32.08 23.01 -5.62
N ASN A 100 32.86 22.94 -4.54
CA ASN A 100 32.91 21.75 -3.68
C ASN A 100 31.75 21.71 -2.68
N ILE A 101 31.20 22.87 -2.30
CA ILE A 101 30.09 22.95 -1.33
C ILE A 101 28.84 22.26 -1.88
N CYS A 102 28.48 22.57 -3.12
CA CYS A 102 27.32 21.95 -3.76
C CYS A 102 27.54 20.45 -4.00
N GLY A 103 28.74 20.03 -4.41
CA GLY A 103 29.04 18.60 -4.58
C GLY A 103 29.05 17.81 -3.26
N MET A 104 29.42 18.44 -2.14
CA MET A 104 29.33 17.83 -0.80
C MET A 104 27.90 17.81 -0.26
N PHE A 105 27.17 18.91 -0.37
CA PHE A 105 25.81 19.08 0.14
C PHE A 105 24.76 18.28 -0.66
N LEU A 106 24.94 18.20 -1.98
CA LEU A 106 24.04 17.47 -2.89
C LEU A 106 24.70 16.16 -3.38
N GLN A 107 25.49 15.52 -2.52
CA GLN A 107 26.17 14.27 -2.87
C GLN A 107 25.19 13.14 -3.23
N GLY A 108 23.97 13.16 -2.69
CA GLY A 108 22.88 12.25 -3.08
C GLY A 108 22.32 12.51 -4.49
N GLU A 109 22.35 13.77 -4.96
CA GLU A 109 21.92 14.16 -6.30
C GLU A 109 23.02 14.02 -7.36
N ARG A 110 24.21 13.55 -6.95
CA ARG A 110 25.42 13.36 -7.77
C ARG A 110 25.98 14.66 -8.37
N CYS A 111 25.90 15.77 -7.64
CA CYS A 111 26.56 17.00 -8.06
C CYS A 111 28.09 16.84 -8.08
N GLU A 112 28.73 17.33 -9.16
CA GLU A 112 30.18 17.22 -9.32
C GLU A 112 30.94 18.12 -8.34
N LEU A 113 32.03 17.59 -7.76
CA LEU A 113 33.00 18.40 -7.02
C LEU A 113 33.89 19.15 -8.02
N SER A 114 34.17 20.42 -7.75
CA SER A 114 35.08 21.21 -8.60
C SER A 114 36.54 20.77 -8.48
N ASN A 115 36.98 20.40 -7.27
CA ASN A 115 38.34 19.92 -6.99
C ASN A 115 38.29 18.64 -6.13
N PRO A 116 37.91 17.48 -6.68
CA PRO A 116 37.75 16.24 -5.92
C PRO A 116 39.06 15.77 -5.28
N GLU A 117 40.20 16.00 -5.94
CA GLU A 117 41.53 15.60 -5.44
C GLU A 117 41.90 16.26 -4.09
N GLU A 118 41.37 17.45 -3.79
CA GLU A 118 41.65 18.18 -2.54
C GLU A 118 40.85 17.64 -1.34
N LEU A 119 39.75 16.94 -1.60
CA LEU A 119 38.85 16.38 -0.57
C LEU A 119 39.05 14.88 -0.37
N GLU A 120 39.86 14.26 -1.22
CA GLU A 120 40.18 12.83 -1.18
C GLU A 120 41.29 12.56 -0.15
N TRP A 121 41.01 11.69 0.82
CA TRP A 121 41.98 11.28 1.85
C TRP A 121 41.76 9.83 2.28
N VAL A 122 42.83 9.17 2.70
CA VAL A 122 42.81 7.79 3.19
C VAL A 122 43.45 7.69 4.56
N LEU A 123 42.93 6.81 5.41
CA LEU A 123 43.57 6.48 6.68
C LEU A 123 44.53 5.31 6.51
N ASP A 124 45.64 5.36 7.23
CA ASP A 124 46.55 4.22 7.36
C ASP A 124 46.02 3.28 8.44
N ILE A 125 45.43 2.16 8.01
CA ILE A 125 44.83 1.15 8.89
C ILE A 125 45.66 -0.12 8.77
N ASN A 126 46.29 -0.55 9.86
CA ASN A 126 47.15 -1.74 9.89
C ASN A 126 46.35 -3.02 9.63
N SER A 127 46.38 -3.53 8.40
CA SER A 127 45.65 -4.73 7.97
C SER A 127 46.48 -6.02 8.02
N GLU A 128 47.79 -5.94 8.25
CA GLU A 128 48.71 -7.09 8.18
C GLU A 128 48.47 -8.16 9.26
N ASN A 129 47.80 -7.78 10.36
CA ASN A 129 47.51 -8.67 11.50
C ASN A 129 46.01 -8.84 11.79
N LYS A 130 45.12 -8.61 10.80
CA LYS A 130 43.66 -8.82 10.97
C LYS A 130 43.40 -10.25 11.46
N PRO A 131 42.84 -10.47 12.67
CA PRO A 131 42.60 -11.81 13.20
C PRO A 131 41.69 -12.63 12.28
N SER A 132 41.88 -13.95 12.25
CA SER A 132 40.97 -14.85 11.53
C SER A 132 39.58 -14.78 12.15
N VAL A 133 38.58 -14.52 11.32
CA VAL A 133 37.20 -14.35 11.73
C VAL A 133 36.57 -15.71 12.06
N SER A 134 36.20 -15.93 13.32
CA SER A 134 35.23 -16.96 13.70
C SER A 134 33.96 -16.26 14.19
N GLN A 135 33.04 -15.92 13.28
CA GLN A 135 31.74 -15.35 13.69
C GLN A 135 30.95 -16.40 14.51
N PRO A 136 30.10 -15.98 15.44
CA PRO A 136 29.83 -16.70 16.68
C PRO A 136 28.77 -17.78 16.51
N ASN A 137 29.00 -18.93 17.17
CA ASN A 137 27.91 -19.79 17.60
C ASN A 137 27.00 -18.97 18.52
N GLN A 138 25.69 -19.02 18.30
CA GLN A 138 24.72 -18.53 19.27
C GLN A 138 25.11 -18.96 20.69
N PRO A 139 24.90 -18.10 21.70
CA PRO A 139 25.19 -18.47 23.07
C PRO A 139 24.51 -19.82 23.40
N PRO A 140 25.18 -20.75 24.10
CA PRO A 140 24.56 -21.99 24.51
C PRO A 140 23.21 -21.74 25.22
N PRO A 141 22.18 -22.58 25.00
CA PRO A 141 20.89 -22.41 25.66
C PRO A 141 21.03 -22.24 27.17
N GLY A 142 20.35 -21.24 27.73
CA GLY A 142 20.44 -20.88 29.15
C GLY A 142 21.65 -20.01 29.54
N SER A 143 22.40 -19.48 28.56
CA SER A 143 23.41 -18.45 28.81
C SER A 143 22.77 -17.17 29.38
N PRO A 144 23.50 -16.41 30.24
CA PRO A 144 22.99 -15.14 30.74
C PRO A 144 22.80 -14.13 29.60
N THR A 145 21.78 -13.29 29.72
CA THR A 145 21.49 -12.17 28.80
C THR A 145 21.31 -10.87 29.59
N MET A 146 21.33 -9.75 28.89
CA MET A 146 21.05 -8.41 29.43
C MET A 146 20.02 -7.71 28.58
N LYS A 147 19.07 -7.02 29.21
CA LYS A 147 18.12 -6.15 28.52
C LYS A 147 18.66 -4.73 28.50
N VAL A 148 18.67 -4.10 27.32
CA VAL A 148 19.18 -2.73 27.12
C VAL A 148 18.08 -1.88 26.49
N LEU A 149 17.81 -0.71 27.06
CA LEU A 149 16.86 0.25 26.51
C LEU A 149 17.59 1.20 25.56
N HIS A 150 16.99 1.56 24.43
CA HIS A 150 17.54 2.53 23.48
C HIS A 150 16.52 3.65 23.25
N LEU A 151 16.92 4.85 23.65
CA LEU A 151 16.21 6.12 23.43
C LEU A 151 16.88 6.89 22.30
N ALA A 152 16.08 7.43 21.39
CA ALA A 152 16.56 8.19 20.24
C ALA A 152 15.54 9.28 19.89
N ASP A 153 16.03 10.44 19.44
CA ASP A 153 15.24 11.46 18.73
C ASP A 153 13.97 11.86 19.52
N ILE A 154 14.18 12.42 20.72
CA ILE A 154 13.09 12.81 21.63
C ILE A 154 12.42 14.08 21.15
N HIS A 155 13.21 15.05 20.69
CA HIS A 155 12.77 16.37 20.26
C HIS A 155 11.65 16.94 21.13
N TRP A 156 11.98 17.24 22.38
CA TRP A 156 11.00 17.85 23.27
C TRP A 156 10.79 19.30 22.85
N ASP A 157 9.56 19.65 22.49
CA ASP A 157 9.17 21.02 22.18
C ASP A 157 8.56 21.72 23.42
N PRO A 158 9.26 22.71 24.02
CA PRO A 158 8.73 23.49 25.13
C PRO A 158 7.58 24.42 24.72
N GLU A 159 7.43 24.71 23.42
CA GLU A 159 6.40 25.57 22.84
C GLU A 159 5.20 24.81 22.26
N TYR A 160 5.21 23.47 22.32
CA TYR A 160 4.09 22.66 21.86
C TYR A 160 2.80 23.10 22.56
N LEU A 161 1.77 23.35 21.76
CA LEU A 161 0.47 23.80 22.23
C LEU A 161 -0.63 22.96 21.59
N ALA A 162 -1.21 22.05 22.38
CA ALA A 162 -2.38 21.28 21.96
C ALA A 162 -3.51 22.20 21.46
N GLY A 163 -4.10 21.82 20.33
CA GLY A 163 -5.15 22.58 19.66
C GLY A 163 -4.68 23.80 18.87
N SER A 164 -3.37 24.07 18.75
CA SER A 164 -2.85 25.07 17.82
C SER A 164 -2.80 24.52 16.39
N ASN A 165 -2.40 25.34 15.41
CA ASN A 165 -2.38 24.91 14.02
C ASN A 165 -1.23 23.92 13.77
N ALA A 166 -1.58 22.71 13.37
CA ALA A 166 -0.64 21.66 12.96
C ALA A 166 -0.36 21.65 11.44
N GLU A 167 -1.10 22.45 10.65
CA GLU A 167 -0.92 22.64 9.20
C GLU A 167 -0.48 24.07 8.92
N CYS A 168 0.69 24.45 9.42
CA CYS A 168 1.16 25.83 9.36
C CYS A 168 1.99 26.14 8.11
N GLY A 169 2.53 25.13 7.41
CA GLY A 169 3.41 25.29 6.25
C GLY A 169 4.80 25.86 6.58
N ASP A 170 5.20 25.78 7.85
CA ASP A 170 6.57 26.02 8.32
C ASP A 170 7.19 24.68 8.76
N PRO A 171 8.53 24.57 8.94
CA PRO A 171 9.19 23.29 9.24
C PRO A 171 8.82 22.66 10.60
N LEU A 172 8.16 23.41 11.48
CA LEU A 172 7.64 22.92 12.76
C LEU A 172 6.38 23.72 13.11
N CYS A 173 5.29 23.00 13.31
CA CYS A 173 3.97 23.49 13.65
C CYS A 173 3.61 23.12 15.09
N CYS A 174 2.31 23.10 15.41
CA CYS A 174 1.80 22.78 16.74
C CYS A 174 2.25 23.76 17.84
N ARG A 175 2.52 25.03 17.50
CA ARG A 175 2.88 26.10 18.44
C ARG A 175 1.89 27.24 18.42
N ALA A 176 1.96 28.13 19.41
CA ALA A 176 1.16 29.36 19.43
C ALA A 176 1.45 30.29 18.23
N THR A 177 2.64 30.20 17.64
CA THR A 177 3.07 30.98 16.48
C THR A 177 2.68 30.36 15.15
N SER A 178 2.10 29.16 15.12
CA SER A 178 1.78 28.40 13.91
C SER A 178 0.58 28.93 13.11
N GLY A 179 0.07 30.11 13.47
CA GLY A 179 -1.10 30.73 12.83
C GLY A 179 -2.43 30.21 13.37
N ASP A 180 -3.52 30.70 12.77
CA ASP A 180 -4.88 30.36 13.18
C ASP A 180 -5.28 28.97 12.68
N VAL A 181 -6.00 28.23 13.51
CA VAL A 181 -6.58 26.94 13.15
C VAL A 181 -7.71 27.14 12.16
N VAL A 182 -7.53 26.65 10.93
CA VAL A 182 -8.46 26.89 9.81
C VAL A 182 -9.74 26.06 9.96
N ASN A 183 -9.65 24.87 10.54
CA ASN A 183 -10.76 23.96 10.85
C ASN A 183 -10.38 22.99 12.00
N ALA A 184 -11.36 22.25 12.55
CA ALA A 184 -11.11 21.38 13.70
C ALA A 184 -10.10 20.24 13.43
N THR A 185 -9.94 19.80 12.17
CA THR A 185 -8.98 18.75 11.79
C THR A 185 -7.55 19.29 11.67
N ALA A 186 -7.37 20.60 11.46
CA ALA A 186 -6.08 21.28 11.44
C ALA A 186 -5.48 21.53 12.85
N ALA A 187 -6.24 21.20 13.91
CA ALA A 187 -5.80 21.39 15.29
C ALA A 187 -4.82 20.28 15.71
N ALA A 188 -3.76 20.68 16.41
CA ALA A 188 -2.77 19.78 17.00
C ALA A 188 -3.41 18.88 18.07
N GLY A 189 -3.08 17.58 18.05
CA GLY A 189 -3.47 16.64 19.09
C GLY A 189 -3.01 17.04 20.49
N TYR A 190 -3.56 16.39 21.51
CA TYR A 190 -3.08 16.60 22.88
C TYR A 190 -1.72 15.93 23.06
N TRP A 191 -1.62 14.62 22.83
CA TRP A 191 -0.40 13.86 23.09
C TRP A 191 0.72 14.11 22.06
N GLY A 192 0.41 14.66 20.90
CA GLY A 192 1.31 14.83 19.76
C GLY A 192 0.50 14.89 18.47
N ASP A 193 1.14 15.10 17.32
CA ASP A 193 0.46 15.16 16.03
C ASP A 193 1.30 14.52 14.91
N TYR A 194 0.66 13.88 13.93
CA TYR A 194 1.36 13.22 12.80
C TYR A 194 1.92 14.20 11.76
N ARG A 195 1.60 15.49 11.83
CA ARG A 195 2.17 16.48 10.92
C ARG A 195 3.58 16.90 11.37
N ASP A 196 4.08 18.00 10.84
CA ASP A 196 5.41 18.54 11.16
C ASP A 196 5.42 19.11 12.59
N CYS A 197 5.34 18.25 13.60
CA CYS A 197 5.23 18.58 15.00
C CYS A 197 6.12 17.68 15.86
N ASP A 198 6.70 18.27 16.90
CA ASP A 198 7.50 17.61 17.92
C ASP A 198 6.66 17.35 19.19
N LEU A 199 7.29 16.84 20.25
CA LEU A 199 6.55 16.31 21.39
C LEU A 199 6.29 17.33 22.50
N PRO A 200 5.09 17.35 23.10
CA PRO A 200 4.85 18.05 24.35
C PRO A 200 5.53 17.36 25.55
N TRP A 201 5.86 18.14 26.58
CA TRP A 201 6.49 17.64 27.81
C TRP A 201 5.76 16.47 28.46
N TYR A 202 4.42 16.53 28.51
CA TYR A 202 3.64 15.51 29.20
C TYR A 202 3.63 14.16 28.47
N LEU A 203 3.76 14.13 27.14
CA LEU A 203 4.00 12.86 26.43
C LEU A 203 5.41 12.35 26.74
N VAL A 204 6.43 13.21 26.72
CA VAL A 204 7.81 12.83 27.02
C VAL A 204 7.91 12.24 28.43
N GLU A 205 7.32 12.91 29.44
CA GLU A 205 7.29 12.40 30.81
C GLU A 205 6.51 11.08 30.91
N ASN A 206 5.35 10.97 30.23
CA ASN A 206 4.61 9.72 30.19
C ASN A 206 5.45 8.58 29.59
N ALA A 207 6.06 8.79 28.42
CA ALA A 207 6.87 7.80 27.73
C ALA A 207 8.01 7.27 28.62
N ILE A 208 8.81 8.17 29.20
CA ILE A 208 9.93 7.80 30.09
C ILE A 208 9.41 7.06 31.33
N SER A 209 8.28 7.48 31.90
CA SER A 209 7.69 6.80 33.06
C SER A 209 7.18 5.39 32.72
N GLN A 210 6.59 5.20 31.53
CA GLN A 210 6.06 3.92 31.07
C GLN A 210 7.19 2.95 30.73
N MET A 211 8.26 3.42 30.08
CA MET A 211 9.47 2.62 29.84
C MET A 211 10.04 2.10 31.16
N ALA A 212 10.13 2.95 32.20
CA ALA A 212 10.61 2.54 33.52
C ALA A 212 9.68 1.54 34.20
N ALA A 213 8.36 1.68 34.01
CA ALA A 213 7.37 0.74 34.55
C ALA A 213 7.41 -0.62 33.86
N LEU A 214 7.53 -0.64 32.52
CA LEU A 214 7.53 -1.84 31.67
C LEU A 214 8.87 -2.59 31.70
N HIS A 215 9.98 -1.91 31.99
CA HIS A 215 11.32 -2.46 31.85
C HIS A 215 12.17 -2.27 33.12
N GLN A 216 11.74 -2.93 34.20
CA GLN A 216 12.40 -2.85 35.52
C GLN A 216 13.74 -3.59 35.58
N ASP A 217 14.06 -4.40 34.57
CA ASP A 217 15.24 -5.26 34.46
C ASP A 217 16.29 -4.75 33.47
N VAL A 218 16.18 -3.49 33.03
CA VAL A 218 17.16 -2.85 32.14
C VAL A 218 18.52 -2.76 32.83
N ALA A 219 19.56 -3.23 32.13
CA ALA A 219 20.94 -3.20 32.61
C ALA A 219 21.58 -1.81 32.44
N TYR A 220 21.33 -1.17 31.29
CA TYR A 220 21.76 0.19 30.98
C TYR A 220 20.93 0.76 29.82
N ILE A 221 21.03 2.07 29.60
CA ILE A 221 20.33 2.80 28.53
C ILE A 221 21.35 3.30 27.51
N LEU A 222 21.06 3.10 26.23
CA LEU A 222 21.71 3.80 25.11
C LEU A 222 20.86 5.01 24.75
N TRP A 223 21.46 6.19 24.61
CA TRP A 223 20.73 7.40 24.24
C TRP A 223 21.40 8.12 23.08
N THR A 224 20.83 7.99 21.89
CA THR A 224 21.50 8.40 20.64
C THR A 224 21.24 9.85 20.22
N GLY A 225 20.99 10.76 21.15
CA GLY A 225 20.93 12.21 20.88
C GLY A 225 19.57 12.70 20.35
N ASP A 226 19.57 13.94 19.86
CA ASP A 226 18.43 14.71 19.36
C ASP A 226 17.32 14.97 20.39
N LEU A 227 17.67 15.88 21.29
CA LEU A 227 16.86 16.33 22.41
C LEU A 227 16.06 17.59 22.11
N VAL A 228 16.63 18.46 21.28
CA VAL A 228 16.15 19.81 20.96
C VAL A 228 15.20 19.73 19.74
N PRO A 229 14.08 20.48 19.73
CA PRO A 229 13.08 20.36 18.66
C PRO A 229 13.56 20.95 17.33
N HIS A 230 12.74 20.82 16.30
CA HIS A 230 13.04 21.23 14.93
C HIS A 230 12.86 22.75 14.67
N ASP A 231 12.98 23.60 15.69
CA ASP A 231 12.83 25.07 15.59
C ASP A 231 14.14 25.82 15.45
N GLY A 232 15.10 25.27 14.70
CA GLY A 232 16.47 25.81 14.56
C GLY A 232 16.59 27.28 14.12
N TRP A 233 15.49 27.92 13.69
CA TRP A 233 15.41 29.36 13.38
C TRP A 233 15.18 30.26 14.60
N ALA A 234 14.75 29.70 15.73
CA ALA A 234 14.32 30.43 16.91
C ALA A 234 14.92 29.90 18.22
N THR A 235 16.01 29.13 18.17
CA THR A 235 16.71 28.62 19.37
C THR A 235 17.84 29.53 19.86
N SER A 236 18.32 29.27 21.08
CA SER A 236 19.54 29.84 21.65
C SER A 236 20.37 28.78 22.38
N LYS A 237 21.61 29.11 22.76
CA LYS A 237 22.47 28.21 23.57
C LYS A 237 21.80 27.91 24.91
N GLU A 238 21.14 28.91 25.52
CA GLU A 238 20.44 28.78 26.79
C GLU A 238 19.23 27.85 26.71
N ASP A 239 18.45 27.94 25.63
CA ASP A 239 17.29 27.06 25.41
C ASP A 239 17.74 25.60 25.25
N ASN A 240 18.79 25.36 24.44
CA ASN A 240 19.34 24.02 24.27
C ASN A 240 19.88 23.45 25.59
N ILE A 241 20.60 24.25 26.39
CA ILE A 241 21.09 23.82 27.72
C ILE A 241 19.91 23.45 28.63
N MET A 242 18.83 24.24 28.61
CA MET A 242 17.65 23.99 29.42
C MET A 242 16.96 22.67 29.04
N ILE A 243 16.78 22.42 27.75
CA ILE A 243 16.20 21.17 27.23
C ILE A 243 17.05 19.96 27.64
N ILE A 244 18.36 20.04 27.44
CA ILE A 244 19.32 18.99 27.83
C ILE A 244 19.21 18.72 29.34
N ASP A 245 19.23 19.76 30.18
CA ASP A 245 19.17 19.59 31.65
C ASP A 245 17.86 18.95 32.12
N GLN A 246 16.72 19.34 31.54
CA GLN A 246 15.40 18.79 31.89
C GLN A 246 15.30 17.31 31.52
N LEU A 247 15.63 16.94 30.28
CA LEU A 247 15.52 15.57 29.81
C LEU A 247 16.50 14.64 30.53
N MET A 248 17.75 15.07 30.73
CA MET A 248 18.74 14.28 31.47
C MET A 248 18.31 14.06 32.93
N THR A 249 17.65 15.06 33.54
CA THR A 249 17.09 14.95 34.89
C THR A 249 15.84 14.09 34.95
N LEU A 250 15.02 14.08 33.90
CA LEU A 250 13.85 13.23 33.78
C LEU A 250 14.25 11.74 33.71
N VAL A 251 15.21 11.41 32.85
CA VAL A 251 15.71 10.03 32.72
C VAL A 251 16.36 9.56 34.03
N ASP A 252 17.20 10.38 34.66
CA ASP A 252 17.83 10.04 35.96
C ASP A 252 16.80 9.82 37.08
N ARG A 253 15.67 10.55 37.04
CA ARG A 253 14.57 10.41 38.00
C ARG A 253 13.86 9.07 37.86
N TYR A 254 13.53 8.64 36.64
CA TYR A 254 12.76 7.43 36.39
C TYR A 254 13.62 6.16 36.33
N PHE A 255 14.91 6.29 36.01
CA PHE A 255 15.88 5.19 35.98
C PHE A 255 17.03 5.41 36.99
N PRO A 256 16.73 5.56 38.30
CA PRO A 256 17.74 5.90 39.29
C PRO A 256 18.79 4.79 39.42
N GLY A 257 20.05 5.15 39.22
CA GLY A 257 21.18 4.23 39.35
C GLY A 257 21.40 3.28 38.16
N ILE A 258 20.59 3.40 37.10
CA ILE A 258 20.85 2.72 35.83
C ILE A 258 21.83 3.58 35.01
N PRO A 259 22.96 3.02 34.54
CA PRO A 259 23.90 3.76 33.70
C PRO A 259 23.25 4.16 32.37
N VAL A 260 23.49 5.39 31.93
CA VAL A 260 23.09 5.90 30.61
C VAL A 260 24.35 6.22 29.81
N TYR A 261 24.40 5.75 28.57
CA TYR A 261 25.47 6.01 27.62
C TYR A 261 24.93 6.88 26.48
N PRO A 262 25.08 8.22 26.60
CA PRO A 262 24.58 9.15 25.60
C PRO A 262 25.57 9.39 24.45
N THR A 263 25.07 9.93 23.35
CA THR A 263 25.84 10.62 22.31
C THR A 263 25.19 11.97 21.97
N LEU A 264 25.87 12.80 21.18
CA LEU A 264 25.33 14.04 20.63
C LEU A 264 24.65 13.75 19.30
N GLY A 265 23.42 14.23 19.14
CA GLY A 265 22.76 14.34 17.85
C GLY A 265 23.09 15.66 17.16
N ASN A 266 22.41 15.96 16.05
CA ASN A 266 22.64 17.18 15.29
C ASN A 266 21.84 18.37 15.80
N HIS A 267 20.79 18.18 16.61
CA HIS A 267 19.98 19.28 17.14
C HIS A 267 20.54 19.91 18.42
N GLU A 268 21.50 19.30 19.12
CA GLU A 268 22.02 19.86 20.37
C GLU A 268 22.79 21.17 20.22
N SER A 269 23.40 21.43 19.06
CA SER A 269 24.18 22.63 18.83
C SER A 269 23.31 23.85 18.51
N HIS A 270 23.88 25.04 18.68
CA HIS A 270 23.29 26.30 18.26
C HIS A 270 24.35 27.11 17.50
N PRO A 271 24.15 27.42 16.21
CA PRO A 271 23.05 26.95 15.33
C PRO A 271 22.92 25.42 15.29
N ALA A 272 21.72 24.89 14.97
CA ALA A 272 21.53 23.46 14.76
C ALA A 272 22.54 22.92 13.73
N HIS A 273 22.95 21.66 13.88
CA HIS A 273 23.90 20.93 13.04
C HIS A 273 25.35 21.41 13.07
N THR A 274 25.68 22.52 13.74
CA THR A 274 27.01 23.14 13.70
C THR A 274 27.95 22.66 14.82
N PHE A 275 28.88 21.78 14.45
CA PHE A 275 29.88 21.21 15.36
C PHE A 275 31.29 21.57 14.90
N ALA A 276 31.87 22.59 15.53
CA ALA A 276 33.19 23.11 15.19
C ALA A 276 34.29 22.11 15.60
N PRO A 277 35.34 21.94 14.77
CA PRO A 277 36.49 21.13 15.16
C PRO A 277 37.32 21.84 16.25
N PRO A 278 38.10 21.11 17.06
CA PRO A 278 38.67 21.62 18.31
C PRO A 278 39.69 22.75 18.15
N GLU A 279 40.26 22.92 16.95
CA GLU A 279 41.14 24.03 16.59
C GLU A 279 40.43 25.39 16.50
N ILE A 280 39.10 25.42 16.41
CA ILE A 280 38.33 26.66 16.40
C ILE A 280 38.24 27.19 17.84
N THR A 281 38.95 28.29 18.09
CA THR A 281 39.10 28.86 19.44
C THR A 281 38.22 30.09 19.68
N ASP A 282 37.53 30.59 18.66
CA ASP A 282 36.58 31.69 18.80
C ASP A 282 35.42 31.26 19.71
N VAL A 283 35.21 31.99 20.81
CA VAL A 283 34.26 31.63 21.88
C VAL A 283 32.81 31.70 21.40
N GLU A 284 32.53 32.52 20.40
CA GLU A 284 31.17 32.64 19.85
C GLU A 284 30.84 31.46 18.93
N LEU A 285 31.84 30.97 18.20
CA LEU A 285 31.69 29.98 17.12
C LEU A 285 32.03 28.54 17.53
N ASN A 286 32.81 28.34 18.59
CA ASN A 286 33.22 27.01 19.01
C ASN A 286 32.09 26.24 19.74
N THR A 287 32.24 24.91 19.79
CA THR A 287 31.27 24.00 20.42
C THR A 287 31.62 23.68 21.88
N ALA A 288 32.58 24.39 22.49
CA ALA A 288 33.03 24.09 23.85
C ALA A 288 31.93 24.27 24.89
N TRP A 289 30.98 25.20 24.69
CA TRP A 289 29.85 25.39 25.58
C TRP A 289 29.01 24.09 25.69
N LEU A 290 28.70 23.46 24.55
CA LEU A 290 27.91 22.24 24.48
C LEU A 290 28.68 21.06 25.03
N TYR A 291 29.96 20.91 24.68
CA TYR A 291 30.77 19.79 25.18
C TYR A 291 31.04 19.88 26.69
N ASN A 292 31.18 21.10 27.23
CA ASN A 292 31.26 21.29 28.69
C ASN A 292 29.92 20.96 29.38
N GLU A 293 28.80 21.26 28.74
CA GLU A 293 27.49 20.90 29.27
C GLU A 293 27.25 19.39 29.20
N ALA A 294 27.58 18.74 28.09
CA ALA A 294 27.57 17.29 27.94
C ALA A 294 28.45 16.62 29.01
N ASP A 295 29.69 17.06 29.21
CA ASP A 295 30.57 16.55 30.27
C ASP A 295 29.95 16.71 31.67
N ARG A 296 29.35 17.87 31.95
CA ARG A 296 28.69 18.15 33.23
C ARG A 296 27.49 17.21 33.45
N GLN A 297 26.65 17.03 32.44
CA GLN A 297 25.43 16.23 32.53
C GLN A 297 25.73 14.74 32.57
N TRP A 298 26.65 14.28 31.73
CA TRP A 298 26.96 12.87 31.59
C TRP A 298 27.83 12.34 32.73
N ALA A 299 28.49 13.21 33.51
CA ALA A 299 29.16 12.84 34.76
C ALA A 299 28.24 12.20 35.81
N ARG A 300 26.91 12.24 35.61
CA ARG A 300 25.93 11.46 36.37
C ARG A 300 26.14 9.95 36.24
N TRP A 301 26.56 9.49 35.05
CA TRP A 301 26.63 8.07 34.71
C TRP A 301 28.03 7.63 34.25
N LEU A 302 28.81 8.53 33.66
CA LEU A 302 30.11 8.22 33.07
C LEU A 302 31.27 8.47 34.05
N PRO A 303 32.37 7.70 33.94
CA PRO A 303 33.49 7.82 34.85
C PRO A 303 34.37 9.03 34.51
N ALA A 304 35.05 9.63 35.49
CA ALA A 304 35.70 10.93 35.34
C ALA A 304 36.78 10.99 34.22
N GLU A 305 37.38 9.85 33.86
CA GLU A 305 38.38 9.75 32.79
C GLU A 305 37.85 10.10 31.39
N VAL A 306 36.53 10.03 31.16
CA VAL A 306 35.96 10.40 29.84
C VAL A 306 35.92 11.91 29.59
N SER A 307 36.12 12.71 30.64
CA SER A 307 35.90 14.15 30.61
C SER A 307 36.77 14.86 29.56
N SER A 308 38.04 14.44 29.44
CA SER A 308 38.96 15.08 28.49
C SER A 308 38.56 14.85 27.04
N THR A 309 38.04 13.68 26.69
CA THR A 309 37.61 13.37 25.32
C THR A 309 36.27 13.99 24.97
N ILE A 310 35.34 14.05 25.94
CA ILE A 310 34.05 14.72 25.75
C ILE A 310 34.29 16.21 25.48
N ARG A 311 35.06 16.89 26.34
CA ARG A 311 35.37 18.31 26.19
C ARG A 311 36.19 18.63 24.94
N TYR A 312 36.94 17.66 24.43
CA TYR A 312 37.75 17.83 23.23
C TYR A 312 36.92 17.74 21.95
N GLY A 313 36.11 16.70 21.78
CA GLY A 313 35.41 16.45 20.52
C GLY A 313 34.00 15.84 20.64
N GLY A 314 33.41 15.80 21.83
CA GLY A 314 32.07 15.27 22.05
C GLY A 314 31.95 13.75 21.92
N PHE A 315 33.07 13.02 21.96
CA PHE A 315 33.12 11.55 21.91
C PHE A 315 33.82 10.98 23.14
N TYR A 316 33.56 9.71 23.47
CA TYR A 316 34.19 9.04 24.60
C TYR A 316 34.16 7.52 24.49
N THR A 317 34.94 6.85 25.35
CA THR A 317 34.81 5.42 25.57
C THR A 317 34.68 5.10 27.06
N ALA A 318 33.79 4.17 27.39
CA ALA A 318 33.57 3.72 28.76
C ALA A 318 33.53 2.19 28.81
N LEU A 319 34.13 1.60 29.86
CA LEU A 319 33.99 0.19 30.13
C LEU A 319 32.62 -0.04 30.79
N VAL A 320 31.76 -0.83 30.16
CA VAL A 320 30.44 -1.18 30.73
C VAL A 320 30.64 -2.19 31.85
N GLN A 321 31.37 -3.25 31.55
CA GLN A 321 31.78 -4.30 32.48
C GLN A 321 32.95 -5.11 31.88
N PRO A 322 33.61 -6.00 32.64
CA PRO A 322 34.78 -6.72 32.15
C PRO A 322 34.53 -7.47 30.82
N GLY A 323 35.13 -6.98 29.74
CA GLY A 323 35.02 -7.57 28.40
C GLY A 323 34.07 -6.86 27.43
N LEU A 324 33.31 -5.85 27.87
CA LEU A 324 32.46 -5.02 27.01
C LEU A 324 32.73 -3.52 27.22
N ARG A 325 33.04 -2.83 26.13
CA ARG A 325 33.29 -1.39 26.06
C ARG A 325 32.29 -0.72 25.14
N ILE A 326 31.83 0.47 25.52
CA ILE A 326 31.09 1.38 24.64
C ILE A 326 32.05 2.42 24.08
N VAL A 327 31.89 2.73 22.80
CA VAL A 327 32.52 3.85 22.10
C VAL A 327 31.41 4.75 21.58
N SER A 328 31.25 5.92 22.19
CA SER A 328 30.32 6.95 21.75
C SER A 328 31.02 7.90 20.79
N MET A 329 30.58 7.92 19.54
CA MET A 329 31.14 8.72 18.46
C MET A 329 30.30 9.99 18.24
N ASN A 330 30.97 11.09 17.91
CA ASN A 330 30.32 12.31 17.43
C ASN A 330 30.30 12.32 15.90
N MET A 331 29.23 11.79 15.30
CA MET A 331 29.11 11.67 13.84
C MET A 331 28.67 12.97 13.16
N ASN A 332 28.42 14.04 13.92
CA ASN A 332 28.26 15.39 13.36
C ASN A 332 29.49 15.85 12.56
N TYR A 333 30.66 15.24 12.79
CA TYR A 333 31.86 15.50 12.01
C TYR A 333 31.83 14.98 10.58
N CYS A 334 30.89 14.10 10.24
CA CYS A 334 30.64 13.74 8.85
C CYS A 334 29.37 14.38 8.28
N TYR A 335 28.51 14.96 9.12
CA TYR A 335 27.21 15.46 8.70
C TYR A 335 27.34 16.58 7.67
N ILE A 336 26.73 16.44 6.50
CA ILE A 336 26.89 17.40 5.40
C ILE A 336 26.22 18.75 5.68
N TYR A 337 25.26 18.80 6.60
CA TYR A 337 24.66 20.05 7.06
C TYR A 337 25.49 20.73 8.17
N ASN A 338 26.51 20.06 8.71
CA ASN A 338 27.51 20.70 9.56
C ASN A 338 28.45 21.55 8.70
N TYR A 339 28.26 22.86 8.70
CA TYR A 339 29.05 23.80 7.89
C TYR A 339 30.57 23.67 8.11
N TRP A 340 30.99 23.22 9.29
CA TRP A 340 32.41 23.04 9.59
C TRP A 340 33.08 21.91 8.80
N THR A 341 32.30 21.01 8.20
CA THR A 341 32.85 19.99 7.27
C THR A 341 33.47 20.62 6.02
N PHE A 342 32.99 21.80 5.59
CA PHE A 342 33.61 22.57 4.50
C PHE A 342 34.95 23.20 4.91
N TYR A 343 35.11 23.54 6.18
CA TYR A 343 36.39 24.03 6.72
C TYR A 343 37.39 22.88 6.89
N LYS A 344 36.92 21.74 7.38
CA LYS A 344 37.74 20.54 7.57
C LYS A 344 36.89 19.29 7.40
N SER A 345 37.07 18.61 6.28
CA SER A 345 36.42 17.32 5.99
C SER A 345 37.30 16.11 6.31
N GLN A 346 38.60 16.32 6.46
CA GLN A 346 39.56 15.26 6.79
C GLN A 346 39.65 15.04 8.30
N ASP A 347 39.14 13.89 8.74
CA ASP A 347 39.12 13.40 10.11
C ASP A 347 39.05 14.50 11.20
N PRO A 348 37.92 15.25 11.27
CA PRO A 348 37.76 16.30 12.27
C PRO A 348 37.93 15.75 13.69
N ALA A 349 38.56 16.54 14.55
CA ALA A 349 38.98 16.14 15.90
C ALA A 349 39.83 14.86 15.98
N SER A 350 40.40 14.38 14.85
CA SER A 350 41.07 13.08 14.77
C SER A 350 40.21 11.93 15.29
N SER A 351 38.88 12.03 15.09
CA SER A 351 37.89 11.11 15.64
C SER A 351 38.04 9.67 15.14
N LEU A 352 38.38 9.46 13.86
CA LEU A 352 38.60 8.15 13.27
C LEU A 352 39.95 7.56 13.69
N ILE A 353 41.01 8.38 13.75
CA ILE A 353 42.29 7.96 14.31
C ILE A 353 42.14 7.53 15.77
N TRP A 354 41.38 8.29 16.56
CA TRP A 354 41.06 7.94 17.93
C TRP A 354 40.29 6.61 18.01
N LEU A 355 39.27 6.42 17.17
CA LEU A 355 38.52 5.17 17.09
C LEU A 355 39.43 3.97 16.80
N ILE A 356 40.34 4.10 15.84
CA ILE A 356 41.33 3.05 15.52
C ILE A 356 42.13 2.68 16.77
N GLN A 357 42.66 3.68 17.49
CA GLN A 357 43.46 3.43 18.70
C GLN A 357 42.67 2.69 19.79
N ILE A 358 41.39 3.03 19.98
CA ILE A 358 40.53 2.34 20.95
C ILE A 358 40.22 0.90 20.51
N LEU A 359 39.96 0.67 19.24
CA LEU A 359 39.68 -0.67 18.70
C LEU A 359 40.92 -1.56 18.72
N GLU A 360 42.11 -1.02 18.41
CA GLU A 360 43.39 -1.73 18.56
C GLU A 360 43.64 -2.13 20.01
N GLN A 361 43.45 -1.20 20.96
CA GLN A 361 43.60 -1.48 22.38
C GLN A 361 42.62 -2.55 22.86
N SER A 362 41.36 -2.48 22.43
CA SER A 362 40.31 -3.43 22.78
C SER A 362 40.62 -4.83 22.21
N GLU A 363 41.07 -4.91 20.95
CA GLU A 363 41.51 -6.16 20.30
C GLU A 363 42.69 -6.79 21.05
N LEU A 364 43.69 -5.99 21.47
CA LEU A 364 44.88 -6.46 22.19
C LEU A 364 44.55 -7.09 23.55
N ILE A 365 43.52 -6.59 24.25
CA ILE A 365 43.11 -7.10 25.57
C ILE A 365 41.91 -8.05 25.51
N GLY A 366 41.35 -8.29 24.31
CA GLY A 366 40.24 -9.20 24.08
C GLY A 366 38.86 -8.66 24.51
N GLU A 367 38.68 -7.34 24.59
CA GLU A 367 37.38 -6.70 24.80
C GLU A 367 36.55 -6.69 23.51
N LYS A 368 35.22 -6.75 23.65
CA LYS A 368 34.29 -6.42 22.56
C LYS A 368 33.80 -5.00 22.71
N VAL A 369 33.39 -4.42 21.59
CA VAL A 369 32.99 -3.02 21.48
C VAL A 369 31.58 -2.88 20.93
N HIS A 370 30.76 -2.08 21.61
CA HIS A 370 29.55 -1.49 21.05
C HIS A 370 29.84 -0.06 20.62
N ILE A 371 29.51 0.30 19.40
CA ILE A 371 29.61 1.68 18.92
C ILE A 371 28.22 2.31 19.01
N ILE A 372 28.14 3.50 19.59
CA ILE A 372 26.91 4.29 19.60
C ILE A 372 27.17 5.63 18.94
N SER A 373 26.22 6.10 18.14
CA SER A 373 26.21 7.46 17.65
C SER A 373 24.81 7.87 17.24
N HIS A 374 24.67 9.06 16.68
CA HIS A 374 23.40 9.58 16.18
C HIS A 374 23.24 9.26 14.69
N ILE A 375 23.99 9.96 13.83
CA ILE A 375 23.90 9.83 12.37
C ILE A 375 24.53 8.51 11.90
N PRO A 376 23.77 7.62 11.23
CA PRO A 376 24.31 6.39 10.70
C PRO A 376 25.26 6.68 9.52
N PRO A 377 26.43 6.02 9.45
CA PRO A 377 27.35 6.18 8.32
C PRO A 377 26.76 5.62 7.02
N GLY A 378 27.24 6.11 5.88
CA GLY A 378 26.80 5.65 4.56
C GLY A 378 25.37 6.05 4.19
N THR A 379 24.76 7.01 4.90
CA THR A 379 23.63 7.79 4.37
C THR A 379 24.14 8.89 3.44
N TYR A 380 23.24 9.52 2.70
CA TYR A 380 23.58 10.74 1.98
C TYR A 380 23.85 11.93 2.91
N ASP A 381 23.55 11.81 4.21
CA ASP A 381 23.80 12.84 5.22
C ASP A 381 25.22 12.83 5.78
N CYS A 382 25.95 11.72 5.65
CA CYS A 382 27.32 11.60 6.13
C CYS A 382 28.30 11.68 4.94
N TRP A 383 29.30 12.54 5.02
CA TRP A 383 30.27 12.80 3.95
C TRP A 383 30.89 11.50 3.43
N THR A 384 30.79 11.27 2.12
CA THR A 384 31.11 9.96 1.51
C THR A 384 32.51 9.46 1.83
N ILE A 385 33.53 10.34 1.82
CA ILE A 385 34.92 9.96 2.14
C ILE A 385 35.06 9.54 3.60
N PHE A 386 34.40 10.26 4.52
CA PHE A 386 34.39 9.89 5.93
C PHE A 386 33.69 8.54 6.15
N SER A 387 32.51 8.35 5.56
CA SER A 387 31.76 7.09 5.61
C SER A 387 32.58 5.90 5.09
N ARG A 388 33.33 6.11 4.00
CA ARG A 388 34.22 5.09 3.42
C ARG A 388 35.34 4.70 4.38
N GLU A 389 36.04 5.67 4.96
CA GLU A 389 37.12 5.37 5.89
C GLU A 389 36.59 4.75 7.20
N PHE A 390 35.42 5.17 7.68
CA PHE A 390 34.73 4.53 8.80
C PHE A 390 34.41 3.05 8.50
N ALA A 391 33.84 2.75 7.32
CA ALA A 391 33.54 1.38 6.92
C ALA A 391 34.80 0.49 6.86
N LYS A 392 35.95 1.03 6.41
CA LYS A 392 37.24 0.30 6.45
C LYS A 392 37.67 -0.04 7.88
N ILE A 393 37.46 0.88 8.83
CA ILE A 393 37.75 0.65 10.25
C ILE A 393 36.86 -0.49 10.78
N ILE A 394 35.55 -0.42 10.55
CA ILE A 394 34.62 -1.47 10.98
C ILE A 394 35.00 -2.83 10.38
N ASN A 395 35.35 -2.87 9.09
CA ASN A 395 35.80 -4.09 8.44
C ASN A 395 37.09 -4.65 9.06
N ARG A 396 38.08 -3.80 9.35
CA ARG A 396 39.34 -4.22 10.00
C ARG A 396 39.08 -4.82 11.37
N PHE A 397 38.15 -4.25 12.13
CA PHE A 397 37.87 -4.64 13.52
C PHE A 397 36.59 -5.47 13.66
N GLU A 398 36.17 -6.20 12.61
CA GLU A 398 34.92 -6.97 12.60
C GLU A 398 34.84 -8.06 13.69
N SER A 399 35.99 -8.51 14.21
CA SER A 399 36.03 -9.46 15.32
C SER A 399 35.95 -8.79 16.70
N THR A 400 36.12 -7.47 16.77
CA THR A 400 36.15 -6.67 18.00
C THR A 400 34.85 -5.89 18.17
N VAL A 401 34.29 -5.33 17.09
CA VAL A 401 33.01 -4.61 17.10
C VAL A 401 31.86 -5.62 17.10
N ALA A 402 31.14 -5.72 18.21
CA ALA A 402 30.05 -6.68 18.40
C ALA A 402 28.68 -6.16 17.96
N ALA A 403 28.45 -4.83 18.02
CA ALA A 403 27.21 -4.19 17.57
C ALA A 403 27.41 -2.69 17.38
N GLN A 404 26.52 -2.05 16.60
CA GLN A 404 26.48 -0.60 16.43
C GLN A 404 25.02 -0.10 16.56
N PHE A 405 24.81 1.08 17.16
CA PHE A 405 23.50 1.64 17.47
C PHE A 405 23.38 3.12 17.10
N TYR A 406 22.30 3.49 16.40
CA TYR A 406 22.07 4.83 15.83
C TYR A 406 20.62 5.31 16.00
N GLY A 407 20.36 6.58 15.68
CA GLY A 407 19.04 7.22 15.59
C GLY A 407 18.94 8.03 14.29
N HIS A 408 18.56 9.31 14.37
CA HIS A 408 18.58 10.33 13.31
C HIS A 408 17.53 10.16 12.21
N GLU A 409 17.35 8.95 11.71
CA GLU A 409 16.40 8.67 10.61
C GLU A 409 14.94 8.66 11.06
N HIS A 410 14.70 8.75 12.38
CA HIS A 410 13.42 8.65 13.09
C HIS A 410 12.64 7.34 12.88
N THR A 411 13.08 6.49 11.96
CA THR A 411 12.39 5.29 11.50
C THR A 411 13.14 4.03 11.93
N ASP A 412 12.43 2.90 12.00
CA ASP A 412 13.00 1.62 12.36
C ASP A 412 13.80 1.04 11.18
N GLN A 413 15.14 1.01 11.30
CA GLN A 413 16.02 0.54 10.21
C GLN A 413 17.24 -0.24 10.70
N TYR A 414 17.97 -0.83 9.74
CA TYR A 414 19.32 -1.35 9.97
C TYR A 414 20.23 -1.15 8.76
N LYS A 415 21.55 -1.22 8.96
CA LYS A 415 22.57 -1.17 7.91
C LYS A 415 23.58 -2.31 8.01
N ILE A 416 23.97 -2.86 6.86
CA ILE A 416 24.93 -3.96 6.76
C ILE A 416 26.28 -3.42 6.25
N PHE A 417 27.38 -3.89 6.86
CA PHE A 417 28.74 -3.60 6.45
C PHE A 417 29.37 -4.83 5.79
N TYR A 418 30.08 -4.64 4.67
CA TYR A 418 30.63 -5.74 3.89
C TYR A 418 32.16 -5.81 3.90
N ASP A 419 32.65 -6.97 3.46
CA ASP A 419 34.00 -7.27 2.97
C ASP A 419 34.69 -6.13 2.20
N ALA A 420 35.81 -5.55 2.65
CA ALA A 420 36.53 -4.60 1.78
C ALA A 420 37.12 -5.28 0.51
N VAL A 421 37.39 -6.60 0.58
CA VAL A 421 37.92 -7.41 -0.52
C VAL A 421 36.83 -8.32 -1.10
N ASP A 422 36.08 -9.01 -0.24
CA ASP A 422 34.94 -9.84 -0.61
C ASP A 422 33.62 -9.13 -0.30
N VAL A 423 33.21 -8.23 -1.19
CA VAL A 423 32.02 -7.37 -1.04
C VAL A 423 30.70 -8.15 -0.88
N SER A 424 30.69 -9.48 -1.06
CA SER A 424 29.53 -10.33 -0.81
C SER A 424 29.42 -10.82 0.64
N ARG A 425 30.46 -10.64 1.46
CA ARG A 425 30.51 -11.15 2.83
C ARG A 425 30.09 -10.07 3.83
N PRO A 426 28.92 -10.20 4.50
CA PRO A 426 28.54 -9.28 5.57
C PRO A 426 29.46 -9.49 6.79
N THR A 427 29.85 -8.39 7.42
CA THR A 427 30.84 -8.33 8.52
C THR A 427 30.31 -7.70 9.80
N ASN A 428 29.33 -6.82 9.70
CA ASN A 428 28.74 -6.12 10.83
C ASN A 428 27.35 -5.57 10.50
N VAL A 429 26.57 -5.24 11.54
CA VAL A 429 25.24 -4.64 11.42
C VAL A 429 25.15 -3.44 12.36
N ALA A 430 24.58 -2.36 11.87
CA ALA A 430 24.17 -1.20 12.64
C ALA A 430 22.64 -1.18 12.77
N PHE A 431 22.13 -1.07 14.00
CA PHE A 431 20.71 -0.96 14.27
C PHE A 431 20.34 0.51 14.49
N ILE A 432 19.31 0.99 13.79
CA ILE A 432 18.82 2.37 13.85
C ILE A 432 17.46 2.34 14.55
N ALA A 433 17.34 3.04 15.67
CA ALA A 433 16.10 3.07 16.46
C ALA A 433 15.11 4.10 15.94
N PRO A 434 13.79 3.81 16.02
CA PRO A 434 12.77 4.80 15.73
C PRO A 434 12.86 5.93 16.75
N SER A 435 12.32 7.08 16.36
CA SER A 435 12.21 8.23 17.21
C SER A 435 11.15 8.07 18.29
N LEU A 436 11.37 8.76 19.41
CA LEU A 436 10.26 9.06 20.31
C LEU A 436 9.39 10.19 19.73
N THR A 437 9.97 11.12 18.96
CA THR A 437 9.20 12.17 18.28
C THR A 437 8.26 11.63 17.22
N THR A 438 7.18 12.38 16.98
CA THR A 438 6.24 12.16 15.87
C THR A 438 6.74 12.72 14.55
N PHE A 439 7.76 13.58 14.59
CA PHE A 439 8.28 14.36 13.46
C PHE A 439 8.89 13.46 12.37
N SER A 440 8.34 13.40 11.15
CA SER A 440 6.93 13.65 10.89
C SER A 440 6.24 12.37 10.43
N ASN A 441 4.94 12.31 10.67
CA ASN A 441 4.08 11.20 10.30
C ASN A 441 4.42 9.85 10.96
N LEU A 442 4.88 9.88 12.21
CA LEU A 442 5.25 8.69 12.98
C LEU A 442 4.46 8.59 14.30
N ASN A 443 4.25 7.36 14.77
CA ASN A 443 3.89 7.15 16.17
C ASN A 443 5.15 7.32 17.04
N PRO A 444 5.02 7.85 18.26
CA PRO A 444 6.09 7.79 19.25
C PRO A 444 6.53 6.34 19.49
N GLY A 445 7.84 6.09 19.41
CA GLY A 445 8.41 4.75 19.52
C GLY A 445 9.70 4.69 20.35
N TYR A 446 10.08 3.49 20.76
CA TYR A 446 11.39 3.19 21.35
C TYR A 446 11.75 1.71 21.19
N ARG A 447 12.97 1.33 21.56
CA ARG A 447 13.45 -0.05 21.43
C ARG A 447 14.09 -0.62 22.69
N THR A 448 13.97 -1.93 22.86
CA THR A 448 14.82 -2.70 23.77
C THR A 448 15.60 -3.79 23.03
N TYR A 449 16.82 -4.07 23.46
CA TYR A 449 17.66 -5.15 22.93
C TYR A 449 17.88 -6.23 23.97
N THR A 450 17.90 -7.49 23.53
CA THR A 450 18.44 -8.60 24.29
C THR A 450 19.89 -8.83 23.85
N ILE A 451 20.83 -8.60 24.76
CA ILE A 451 22.28 -8.71 24.50
C ILE A 451 22.87 -9.91 25.23
N ASP A 452 23.84 -10.55 24.61
CA ASP A 452 24.60 -11.64 25.20
C ASP A 452 25.32 -11.23 26.49
N GLY A 453 25.08 -11.95 27.60
CA GLY A 453 25.52 -11.56 28.94
C GLY A 453 26.86 -12.16 29.39
N GLN A 454 27.40 -11.63 30.49
CA GLN A 454 28.74 -11.95 31.01
C GLN A 454 28.96 -13.45 31.29
N ARG A 455 29.95 -14.02 30.60
CA ARG A 455 30.57 -15.33 30.84
C ARG A 455 31.94 -15.42 30.14
N PRO A 456 32.75 -16.47 30.39
CA PRO A 456 33.94 -16.72 29.60
C PRO A 456 33.61 -16.80 28.10
N ASN A 457 34.32 -16.04 27.27
CA ASN A 457 34.14 -15.96 25.82
C ASN A 457 32.74 -15.45 25.37
N SER A 458 32.17 -14.49 26.11
CA SER A 458 30.93 -13.82 25.68
C SER A 458 31.10 -13.16 24.31
N THR A 459 30.07 -13.23 23.48
CA THR A 459 30.06 -12.60 22.16
C THR A 459 29.70 -11.13 22.26
N TRP A 460 28.92 -10.76 23.27
CA TRP A 460 28.33 -9.43 23.45
C TRP A 460 27.49 -8.95 22.26
N ALA A 461 27.06 -9.86 21.39
CA ALA A 461 26.23 -9.55 20.23
C ALA A 461 24.78 -9.24 20.66
N VAL A 462 24.06 -8.54 19.78
CA VAL A 462 22.60 -8.44 19.87
C VAL A 462 22.01 -9.81 19.52
N LEU A 463 21.22 -10.36 20.42
CA LEU A 463 20.56 -11.65 20.26
C LEU A 463 19.16 -11.51 19.68
N ASP A 464 18.46 -10.42 20.05
CA ASP A 464 17.14 -10.04 19.56
C ASP A 464 16.85 -8.57 19.93
N PHE A 465 15.77 -8.00 19.40
CA PHE A 465 15.22 -6.73 19.86
C PHE A 465 13.70 -6.65 19.74
N ASN A 466 13.10 -5.78 20.55
CA ASN A 466 11.68 -5.51 20.57
C ASN A 466 11.45 -4.01 20.40
N THR A 467 10.60 -3.63 19.45
CA THR A 467 10.19 -2.24 19.22
C THR A 467 8.84 -2.00 19.90
N TYR A 468 8.70 -0.89 20.62
CA TYR A 468 7.49 -0.50 21.34
C TYR A 468 6.98 0.82 20.78
N ILE A 469 5.66 0.96 20.69
CA ILE A 469 5.01 2.18 20.20
C ILE A 469 3.85 2.60 21.08
N MET A 470 3.45 3.85 20.92
CA MET A 470 2.21 4.40 21.43
C MET A 470 1.33 4.81 20.25
N ASN A 471 0.11 4.25 20.14
CA ASN A 471 -0.81 4.63 19.08
C ASN A 471 -1.35 6.06 19.35
N LEU A 472 -0.83 7.02 18.59
CA LEU A 472 -1.16 8.44 18.76
C LEU A 472 -2.61 8.77 18.42
N THR A 473 -3.19 8.07 17.45
CA THR A 473 -4.62 8.21 17.13
C THR A 473 -5.49 7.85 18.33
N ASP A 474 -5.29 6.66 18.90
CA ASP A 474 -6.05 6.18 20.07
C ASP A 474 -5.83 7.08 21.29
N ALA A 475 -4.59 7.48 21.54
CA ALA A 475 -4.24 8.40 22.64
C ALA A 475 -4.98 9.74 22.50
N ASN A 476 -4.96 10.36 21.31
CA ASN A 476 -5.61 11.63 21.08
C ASN A 476 -7.14 11.54 21.11
N LEU A 477 -7.73 10.41 20.67
CA LEU A 477 -9.18 10.16 20.79
C LEU A 477 -9.64 10.08 22.24
N LYS A 478 -8.85 9.46 23.11
CA LYS A 478 -9.13 9.37 24.56
C LYS A 478 -8.87 10.68 25.31
N GLY A 479 -8.11 11.59 24.69
CA GLY A 479 -7.81 12.92 25.22
C GLY A 479 -6.88 12.88 26.44
N SER A 480 -6.85 13.99 27.19
CA SER A 480 -5.91 14.19 28.30
C SER A 480 -6.30 13.50 29.62
N GLU A 481 -7.50 12.91 29.70
CA GLU A 481 -7.99 12.27 30.93
C GLU A 481 -7.49 10.82 31.09
N VAL A 482 -6.93 10.23 30.03
CA VAL A 482 -6.49 8.84 30.00
C VAL A 482 -5.03 8.79 29.55
N ASP A 483 -4.18 8.18 30.36
CA ASP A 483 -2.79 7.96 29.98
C ASP A 483 -2.72 7.04 28.75
N PRO A 484 -1.83 7.34 27.78
CA PRO A 484 -1.68 6.51 26.60
C PRO A 484 -1.07 5.16 26.93
N ILE A 485 -1.42 4.15 26.13
CA ILE A 485 -0.94 2.78 26.30
C ILE A 485 0.25 2.54 25.38
N TRP A 486 1.36 2.12 25.97
CA TRP A 486 2.54 1.65 25.26
C TRP A 486 2.49 0.13 25.15
N PHE A 487 2.69 -0.39 23.95
CA PHE A 487 2.68 -1.83 23.70
C PHE A 487 3.83 -2.22 22.78
N GLU A 488 4.21 -3.50 22.86
CA GLU A 488 5.21 -4.07 21.97
C GLU A 488 4.62 -4.20 20.57
N LEU A 489 5.26 -3.57 19.59
CA LEU A 489 4.87 -3.69 18.19
C LEU A 489 5.31 -5.04 17.64
N TYR A 490 6.59 -5.39 17.81
CA TYR A 490 7.13 -6.66 17.34
C TYR A 490 8.44 -7.04 18.03
N GLN A 491 8.81 -8.32 17.88
CA GLN A 491 10.10 -8.90 18.24
C GLN A 491 10.82 -9.37 16.97
N ALA A 492 12.03 -8.88 16.72
CA ALA A 492 12.69 -8.99 15.41
C ALA A 492 12.86 -10.42 14.88
N LYS A 493 13.30 -11.36 15.73
CA LYS A 493 13.46 -12.75 15.29
C LYS A 493 12.15 -13.44 14.98
N GLU A 494 11.12 -13.19 15.78
CA GLU A 494 9.79 -13.76 15.58
C GLU A 494 9.17 -13.20 14.30
N GLU A 495 9.13 -11.87 14.20
CA GLU A 495 8.55 -11.12 13.09
C GLU A 495 9.16 -11.50 11.73
N TYR A 496 10.49 -11.54 11.66
CA TYR A 496 11.21 -11.78 10.41
C TYR A 496 11.62 -13.25 10.21
N GLY A 497 11.22 -14.15 11.11
CA GLY A 497 11.55 -15.58 11.07
C GLY A 497 13.06 -15.84 11.09
N LEU A 498 13.81 -15.08 11.88
CA LEU A 498 15.28 -15.16 11.91
C LEU A 498 15.78 -16.10 12.99
N ALA A 499 16.78 -16.90 12.64
CA ALA A 499 17.47 -17.75 13.62
C ALA A 499 18.26 -16.90 14.64
N ASP A 500 18.89 -15.83 14.18
CA ASP A 500 19.62 -14.81 14.95
C ASP A 500 19.72 -13.51 14.17
N LEU A 501 20.33 -12.49 14.78
CA LEU A 501 20.60 -11.19 14.17
C LEU A 501 22.08 -11.04 13.79
N THR A 502 22.75 -12.13 13.39
CA THR A 502 24.12 -12.04 12.86
C THR A 502 24.16 -11.24 11.55
N PRO A 503 25.31 -10.68 11.15
CA PRO A 503 25.42 -9.98 9.86
C PRO A 503 24.96 -10.83 8.68
N GLN A 504 25.18 -12.14 8.74
CA GLN A 504 24.70 -13.08 7.73
C GLN A 504 23.17 -13.17 7.72
N SER A 505 22.53 -13.38 8.88
CA SER A 505 21.06 -13.46 8.95
C SER A 505 20.37 -12.14 8.59
N MET A 506 20.97 -10.99 8.92
CA MET A 506 20.44 -9.67 8.54
C MET A 506 20.65 -9.35 7.06
N ASP A 507 21.76 -9.82 6.46
CA ASP A 507 21.95 -9.80 5.00
C ASP A 507 20.97 -10.75 4.32
N GLU A 508 20.74 -11.95 4.85
CA GLU A 508 19.71 -12.86 4.36
C GLU A 508 18.31 -12.24 4.49
N LEU A 509 17.99 -11.52 5.57
CA LEU A 509 16.76 -10.74 5.66
C LEU A 509 16.70 -9.69 4.54
N PHE A 510 17.78 -8.93 4.32
CA PHE A 510 17.84 -7.95 3.24
C PHE A 510 17.64 -8.60 1.86
N GLN A 511 18.38 -9.68 1.55
CA GLN A 511 18.25 -10.42 0.30
C GLN A 511 16.85 -11.02 0.15
N ARG A 512 16.25 -11.54 1.23
CA ARG A 512 14.86 -12.00 1.22
C ARG A 512 13.94 -10.84 0.89
N MET A 513 14.08 -9.68 1.55
CA MET A 513 13.27 -8.49 1.24
C MET A 513 13.43 -7.99 -0.19
N LEU A 514 14.57 -8.23 -0.85
CA LEU A 514 14.71 -7.92 -2.28
C LEU A 514 13.74 -8.77 -3.13
N THR A 515 13.48 -10.01 -2.72
CA THR A 515 12.71 -11.00 -3.47
C THR A 515 11.40 -11.41 -2.77
N ASP A 516 10.99 -10.68 -1.74
CA ASP A 516 9.87 -11.04 -0.87
C ASP A 516 9.21 -9.73 -0.46
N ASP A 517 8.33 -9.25 -1.33
CA ASP A 517 7.71 -7.97 -1.12
C ASP A 517 6.77 -7.92 0.07
N LEU A 518 6.27 -9.05 0.56
CA LEU A 518 5.47 -9.01 1.78
C LEU A 518 6.38 -9.00 3.02
N LEU A 519 7.56 -9.63 2.99
CA LEU A 519 8.59 -9.38 4.01
C LEU A 519 9.12 -7.94 3.95
N PHE A 520 9.32 -7.38 2.75
CA PHE A 520 9.68 -5.96 2.60
C PHE A 520 8.53 -5.07 3.05
N GLN A 521 7.27 -5.39 2.76
CA GLN A 521 6.13 -4.64 3.30
C GLN A 521 6.03 -4.83 4.81
N LEU A 522 6.30 -6.00 5.38
CA LEU A 522 6.34 -6.21 6.83
C LEU A 522 7.39 -5.31 7.48
N TYR A 523 8.60 -5.33 6.94
CA TYR A 523 9.67 -4.42 7.32
C TYR A 523 9.28 -2.95 7.08
N PHE A 524 8.66 -2.63 5.94
CA PHE A 524 8.21 -1.29 5.59
C PHE A 524 7.05 -0.81 6.49
N ASN A 525 6.23 -1.73 7.01
CA ASN A 525 5.18 -1.39 7.94
C ASN A 525 5.77 -1.19 9.35
N GLY A 526 6.84 -1.92 9.71
CA GLY A 526 7.71 -1.55 10.83
C GLY A 526 8.46 -0.22 10.61
N TYR A 527 8.78 0.12 9.36
CA TYR A 527 9.49 1.33 8.90
C TYR A 527 8.58 2.56 8.78
N SER A 528 7.29 2.38 8.47
CA SER A 528 6.36 3.44 8.06
C SER A 528 4.87 3.04 8.10
N HIS A 529 4.35 2.29 9.08
CA HIS A 529 2.88 2.20 9.22
C HIS A 529 2.43 1.91 10.66
N CYS A 530 1.67 2.83 11.27
CA CYS A 530 0.21 2.80 11.22
C CYS A 530 -0.41 2.62 9.81
N MET A 531 -1.12 1.50 9.63
CA MET A 531 -2.20 1.22 8.67
C MET A 531 -2.08 1.69 7.21
N MET A 532 -1.93 0.74 6.28
CA MET A 532 -2.83 0.48 5.12
C MET A 532 -2.10 -0.32 4.02
N ARG A 533 -2.19 -1.66 4.10
CA ARG A 533 -2.16 -2.60 2.94
C ARG A 533 -2.33 -4.09 3.31
N TRP A 534 -2.65 -4.37 4.57
CA TRP A 534 -2.86 -5.72 5.10
C TRP A 534 -4.26 -6.32 4.89
N PHE A 535 -5.11 -5.69 4.08
CA PHE A 535 -6.50 -6.11 3.97
C PHE A 535 -6.77 -7.27 3.00
N THR A 536 -5.82 -7.67 2.15
CA THR A 536 -6.15 -8.57 1.02
C THR A 536 -5.75 -10.04 1.23
N LEU A 537 -4.76 -10.39 2.06
CA LEU A 537 -4.09 -11.71 1.93
C LEU A 537 -4.41 -12.74 3.02
N ILE A 538 -4.81 -12.32 4.22
CA ILE A 538 -5.36 -13.24 5.23
C ILE A 538 -6.87 -13.47 4.96
N PHE A 539 -7.48 -12.54 4.24
CA PHE A 539 -8.89 -12.52 3.89
C PHE A 539 -9.28 -13.62 2.88
N ILE A 540 -8.37 -13.94 1.95
CA ILE A 540 -8.54 -14.94 0.90
C ILE A 540 -8.70 -16.35 1.46
N ALA A 541 -8.11 -16.62 2.63
CA ALA A 541 -8.08 -17.95 3.21
C ALA A 541 -9.25 -18.21 4.21
N LEU A 542 -10.04 -17.20 4.56
CA LEU A 542 -11.20 -17.34 5.47
C LEU A 542 -12.56 -17.07 4.86
N VAL A 543 -12.64 -16.07 3.99
CA VAL A 543 -13.92 -15.56 3.50
C VAL A 543 -13.73 -15.14 2.07
N GLY A 544 -13.57 -16.12 1.18
CA GLY A 544 -13.50 -15.90 -0.25
C GLY A 544 -14.80 -15.35 -0.83
N GLY A 545 -15.29 -14.19 -0.41
CA GLY A 545 -16.48 -13.56 -0.95
C GLY A 545 -16.45 -12.03 -0.98
N THR A 546 -15.66 -11.35 -0.14
CA THR A 546 -15.85 -9.91 0.07
C THR A 546 -14.86 -8.99 -0.66
N PHE A 547 -13.74 -9.47 -1.22
CA PHE A 547 -12.80 -8.58 -1.91
C PHE A 547 -13.08 -8.33 -3.40
N LYS A 548 -13.83 -9.20 -4.08
CA LYS A 548 -14.31 -8.90 -5.44
C LYS A 548 -15.59 -8.09 -5.46
N VAL A 549 -16.37 -8.23 -4.40
CA VAL A 549 -17.39 -7.27 -4.01
C VAL A 549 -16.77 -5.87 -3.88
N LEU A 550 -15.63 -5.70 -3.20
CA LEU A 550 -14.95 -4.42 -2.97
C LEU A 550 -14.17 -3.80 -4.16
N GLU A 551 -14.29 -4.26 -5.41
CA GLU A 551 -13.64 -3.64 -6.60
C GLU A 551 -14.15 -2.21 -6.96
N GLY A 552 -14.85 -1.54 -6.02
CA GLY A 552 -15.29 -0.15 -6.13
C GLY A 552 -14.53 0.88 -5.29
N ALA A 553 -13.60 0.51 -4.40
CA ALA A 553 -12.83 1.48 -3.59
C ALA A 553 -11.49 1.88 -4.26
N PRO A 554 -11.12 3.18 -4.30
CA PRO A 554 -9.84 3.64 -4.81
C PRO A 554 -8.72 3.13 -3.91
N ALA A 555 -7.60 2.80 -4.53
CA ALA A 555 -6.34 2.81 -3.84
C ALA A 555 -6.11 4.23 -3.28
N PRO A 556 -5.74 4.42 -2.00
CA PRO A 556 -5.19 5.70 -1.58
C PRO A 556 -3.96 6.01 -2.44
N GLU A 557 -3.78 7.29 -2.78
CA GLU A 557 -2.66 7.81 -3.56
C GLU A 557 -1.33 7.32 -2.98
N THR A 558 -0.67 6.36 -3.64
CA THR A 558 0.73 6.06 -3.36
C THR A 558 1.60 7.03 -4.13
N VAL A 559 2.36 7.82 -3.37
CA VAL A 559 3.63 8.43 -3.78
C VAL A 559 4.43 7.40 -4.60
N GLN A 560 4.85 7.79 -5.80
CA GLN A 560 5.71 6.98 -6.66
C GLN A 560 7.07 6.77 -5.98
N LEU A 561 7.36 5.56 -5.53
CA LEU A 561 8.72 5.10 -5.25
C LEU A 561 9.28 4.43 -6.51
N SER A 562 10.32 5.04 -7.06
CA SER A 562 11.06 4.56 -8.22
C SER A 562 11.97 3.37 -7.88
N SER A 563 11.99 2.42 -8.82
CA SER A 563 13.07 1.46 -9.15
C SER A 563 12.96 -0.01 -8.67
N SER A 564 12.51 -0.84 -9.62
CA SER A 564 13.14 -2.09 -10.09
C SER A 564 13.43 -3.25 -9.12
N ILE A 565 12.44 -4.12 -8.86
CA ILE A 565 12.63 -5.58 -8.71
C ILE A 565 11.45 -6.33 -9.36
N GLU A 566 11.74 -7.47 -9.99
CA GLU A 566 10.91 -8.23 -10.92
C GLU A 566 9.71 -8.95 -10.26
N LYS A 567 8.67 -9.13 -11.08
CA LYS A 567 7.28 -9.49 -10.75
C LYS A 567 7.07 -10.92 -10.22
N GLU A 568 8.08 -11.79 -10.23
CA GLU A 568 7.98 -13.20 -9.82
C GLU A 568 8.06 -13.43 -8.30
N ASP A 569 8.70 -12.50 -7.59
CA ASP A 569 9.11 -12.65 -6.20
C ASP A 569 8.03 -12.19 -5.18
N LYS A 570 7.23 -11.18 -5.55
CA LYS A 570 5.96 -10.72 -4.89
C LYS A 570 4.96 -11.84 -4.59
N ASN A 571 4.95 -12.81 -5.49
CA ASN A 571 3.92 -13.82 -5.59
C ASN A 571 4.13 -14.92 -4.54
N ILE A 572 5.39 -15.29 -4.25
CA ILE A 572 5.73 -16.48 -3.45
C ILE A 572 5.30 -16.37 -1.98
N PHE A 573 5.51 -15.23 -1.32
CA PHE A 573 5.12 -15.07 0.09
C PHE A 573 3.61 -15.08 0.27
N THR A 574 2.89 -14.39 -0.63
CA THR A 574 1.43 -14.35 -0.65
C THR A 574 0.82 -15.75 -0.71
N CYS A 575 1.41 -16.64 -1.51
CA CYS A 575 1.00 -18.06 -1.56
C CYS A 575 1.26 -18.78 -0.25
N ASN A 576 2.44 -18.60 0.36
CA ASN A 576 2.82 -19.30 1.59
C ASN A 576 1.95 -18.89 2.78
N LEU A 577 1.55 -17.62 2.88
CA LEU A 577 0.66 -17.15 3.92
C LEU A 577 -0.74 -17.76 3.78
N CYS A 578 -1.27 -17.80 2.56
CA CYS A 578 -2.50 -18.54 2.28
C CYS A 578 -2.37 -20.00 2.68
N GLU A 579 -1.30 -20.68 2.28
CA GLU A 579 -1.11 -22.09 2.60
C GLU A 579 -1.03 -22.31 4.12
N SER A 580 -0.28 -21.50 4.85
CA SER A 580 -0.20 -21.59 6.32
C SER A 580 -1.56 -21.41 6.97
N PHE A 581 -2.31 -20.39 6.53
CA PHE A 581 -3.62 -20.10 7.08
C PHE A 581 -4.62 -21.22 6.80
N VAL A 582 -4.70 -21.66 5.54
CA VAL A 582 -5.59 -22.76 5.15
C VAL A 582 -5.19 -24.03 5.92
N ASN A 583 -3.90 -24.31 6.10
CA ASN A 583 -3.45 -25.43 6.93
C ASN A 583 -3.96 -25.32 8.38
N ASP A 584 -3.85 -24.16 9.02
CA ASP A 584 -4.33 -23.96 10.40
C ASP A 584 -5.83 -24.26 10.53
N ILE A 585 -6.66 -23.76 9.61
CA ILE A 585 -8.10 -24.04 9.62
C ILE A 585 -8.37 -25.52 9.41
N TYR A 586 -7.72 -26.15 8.43
CA TYR A 586 -7.91 -27.58 8.17
C TYR A 586 -7.43 -28.45 9.35
N ASP A 587 -6.36 -28.04 10.04
CA ASP A 587 -5.88 -28.71 11.25
C ASP A 587 -6.87 -28.56 12.41
N LEU A 588 -7.49 -27.38 12.58
CA LEU A 588 -8.56 -27.18 13.55
C LEU A 588 -9.80 -28.02 13.21
N LEU A 589 -10.19 -28.09 11.94
CA LEU A 589 -11.32 -28.91 11.47
C LEU A 589 -11.11 -30.41 11.73
N ARG A 590 -9.88 -30.89 11.53
CA ARG A 590 -9.50 -32.30 11.72
C ARG A 590 -9.24 -32.66 13.18
N ASN A 591 -9.11 -31.67 14.05
CA ASN A 591 -8.97 -31.88 15.48
C ASN A 591 -10.32 -32.20 16.12
N GLY A 592 -10.60 -33.49 16.35
CA GLY A 592 -11.86 -33.97 16.94
C GLY A 592 -12.15 -33.52 18.39
N THR A 593 -11.36 -32.61 18.96
CA THR A 593 -11.62 -31.96 20.25
C THR A 593 -12.05 -30.50 20.14
N VAL A 594 -11.85 -29.87 18.97
CA VAL A 594 -12.20 -28.47 18.71
C VAL A 594 -13.64 -28.37 18.22
N THR A 595 -14.40 -27.44 18.79
CA THR A 595 -15.80 -27.15 18.43
C THR A 595 -15.88 -26.10 17.34
N ASP A 596 -17.00 -26.04 16.62
CA ASP A 596 -17.27 -25.04 15.57
C ASP A 596 -17.11 -23.62 16.12
N GLU A 597 -17.57 -23.36 17.35
CA GLU A 597 -17.45 -22.04 17.96
C GLU A 597 -15.99 -21.71 18.29
N GLU A 598 -15.15 -22.67 18.67
CA GLU A 598 -13.71 -22.42 18.86
C GLU A 598 -13.01 -22.10 17.54
N ILE A 599 -13.47 -22.67 16.41
CA ILE A 599 -12.97 -22.31 15.07
C ILE A 599 -13.43 -20.89 14.72
N VAL A 600 -14.70 -20.56 14.96
CA VAL A 600 -15.24 -19.21 14.75
C VAL A 600 -14.50 -18.19 15.62
N ASP A 601 -14.27 -18.48 16.89
CA ASP A 601 -13.52 -17.62 17.81
C ASP A 601 -12.08 -17.41 17.33
N TYR A 602 -11.42 -18.45 16.82
CA TYR A 602 -10.10 -18.32 16.21
C TYR A 602 -10.13 -17.34 15.03
N ILE A 603 -11.13 -17.45 14.16
CA ILE A 603 -11.34 -16.56 13.00
C ILE A 603 -11.63 -15.12 13.43
N VAL A 604 -12.53 -14.92 14.39
CA VAL A 604 -12.88 -13.61 14.93
C VAL A 604 -11.69 -12.96 15.61
N ASN A 605 -10.91 -13.71 16.40
CA ASN A 605 -9.71 -13.21 17.04
C ASN A 605 -8.67 -12.75 16.01
N ILE A 606 -8.57 -13.43 14.87
CA ILE A 606 -7.71 -12.99 13.77
C ILE A 606 -8.25 -11.71 13.15
N CYS A 607 -9.56 -11.61 12.91
CA CYS A 607 -10.16 -10.37 12.42
C CYS A 607 -9.99 -9.18 13.39
N ILE A 608 -10.04 -9.42 14.70
CA ILE A 608 -9.78 -8.40 15.73
C ILE A 608 -8.30 -7.99 15.72
N ARG A 609 -7.37 -8.96 15.72
CA ARG A 609 -5.93 -8.67 15.71
C ARG A 609 -5.48 -7.89 14.48
N LEU A 610 -6.17 -8.11 13.36
CA LEU A 610 -5.88 -7.49 12.08
C LEU A 610 -6.73 -6.25 11.77
N ASP A 611 -7.60 -5.84 12.71
CA ASP A 611 -8.50 -4.69 12.58
C ASP A 611 -9.29 -4.69 11.25
N ILE A 612 -9.85 -5.86 10.89
CA ILE A 612 -10.42 -6.07 9.55
C ILE A 612 -11.74 -5.32 9.36
N PHE A 613 -12.60 -5.35 10.38
CA PHE A 613 -13.95 -4.78 10.35
C PHE A 613 -14.27 -4.12 11.67
N ALA A 614 -15.13 -3.10 11.65
CA ALA A 614 -15.62 -2.46 12.86
C ALA A 614 -16.40 -3.44 13.76
N ASN A 615 -17.10 -4.41 13.15
CA ASN A 615 -17.87 -5.43 13.88
C ASN A 615 -17.38 -6.86 13.55
N PRO A 616 -16.19 -7.28 14.04
CA PRO A 616 -15.54 -8.51 13.60
C PRO A 616 -16.29 -9.80 13.98
N ASP A 617 -16.98 -9.86 15.12
CA ASP A 617 -17.81 -11.02 15.47
C ASP A 617 -19.04 -11.14 14.55
N GLN A 618 -19.65 -10.02 14.17
CA GLN A 618 -20.80 -10.01 13.28
C GLN A 618 -20.39 -10.39 11.86
N VAL A 619 -19.34 -9.76 11.33
CA VAL A 619 -18.93 -9.96 9.94
C VAL A 619 -18.15 -11.27 9.80
N CYS A 620 -16.96 -11.38 10.40
CA CYS A 620 -16.14 -12.60 10.28
C CYS A 620 -16.78 -13.80 10.96
N GLY A 621 -17.35 -13.61 12.16
CA GLY A 621 -18.04 -14.69 12.85
C GLY A 621 -19.31 -15.13 12.13
N GLY A 622 -20.08 -14.20 11.57
CA GLY A 622 -21.26 -14.52 10.74
C GLY A 622 -20.89 -15.32 9.49
N MET A 623 -19.90 -14.84 8.73
CA MET A 623 -19.37 -15.55 7.56
C MET A 623 -18.87 -16.96 7.90
N ALA A 624 -18.06 -17.10 8.95
CA ALA A 624 -17.52 -18.38 9.38
C ALA A 624 -18.63 -19.36 9.74
N ARG A 625 -19.61 -18.94 10.56
CA ARG A 625 -20.74 -19.79 10.97
C ARG A 625 -21.55 -20.30 9.77
N ILE A 626 -21.75 -19.45 8.76
CA ILE A 626 -22.50 -19.77 7.55
C ILE A 626 -21.69 -20.69 6.61
N ALA A 627 -20.37 -20.50 6.49
CA ALA A 627 -19.52 -21.26 5.56
C ALA A 627 -19.02 -22.62 6.11
N LEU A 628 -18.86 -22.75 7.43
CA LEU A 628 -18.27 -23.93 8.08
C LEU A 628 -18.90 -25.27 7.69
N PRO A 629 -20.25 -25.43 7.57
CA PRO A 629 -20.85 -26.69 7.17
C PRO A 629 -20.37 -27.17 5.79
N THR A 630 -20.26 -26.26 4.82
CA THR A 630 -19.78 -26.56 3.46
C THR A 630 -18.30 -26.93 3.47
N ILE A 631 -17.47 -26.16 4.18
CA ILE A 631 -16.03 -26.42 4.25
C ILE A 631 -15.74 -27.76 4.92
N LYS A 632 -16.45 -28.09 6.01
CA LYS A 632 -16.34 -29.39 6.69
C LYS A 632 -16.71 -30.56 5.80
N TYR A 633 -17.78 -30.42 5.02
CA TYR A 633 -18.18 -31.44 4.08
C TYR A 633 -17.09 -31.70 3.04
N ILE A 634 -16.56 -30.62 2.46
CA ILE A 634 -15.52 -30.68 1.44
C ILE A 634 -14.23 -31.33 2.00
N ASP A 635 -13.76 -30.92 3.18
CA ASP A 635 -12.59 -31.52 3.84
C ASP A 635 -12.79 -33.02 4.08
N GLY A 636 -13.97 -33.43 4.55
CA GLY A 636 -14.30 -34.84 4.82
C GLY A 636 -14.33 -35.77 3.59
N THR A 637 -14.16 -35.24 2.37
CA THR A 637 -14.08 -36.03 1.13
C THR A 637 -12.65 -36.43 0.74
N ASP A 638 -11.63 -35.91 1.44
CA ASP A 638 -10.20 -36.12 1.14
C ASP A 638 -9.76 -35.71 -0.28
N VAL A 639 -10.57 -34.95 -1.03
CA VAL A 639 -10.25 -34.51 -2.41
C VAL A 639 -9.45 -33.21 -2.45
N VAL A 640 -9.46 -32.43 -1.37
CA VAL A 640 -8.83 -31.10 -1.35
C VAL A 640 -7.33 -31.20 -1.14
N ASN A 641 -6.59 -30.54 -2.02
CA ASN A 641 -5.17 -30.25 -1.82
C ASN A 641 -5.00 -28.76 -1.48
N ILE A 642 -4.42 -28.47 -0.32
CA ILE A 642 -4.30 -27.10 0.22
C ILE A 642 -3.50 -26.18 -0.71
N GLY A 643 -2.39 -26.64 -1.29
CA GLY A 643 -1.62 -25.82 -2.24
C GLY A 643 -2.37 -25.59 -3.56
N ASN A 644 -3.31 -26.46 -3.94
CA ASN A 644 -4.20 -26.18 -5.08
C ASN A 644 -5.28 -25.14 -4.73
N VAL A 645 -5.78 -25.12 -3.49
CA VAL A 645 -6.72 -24.08 -3.01
C VAL A 645 -6.08 -22.70 -3.12
N CYS A 646 -4.88 -22.53 -2.57
CA CYS A 646 -4.16 -21.27 -2.65
C CYS A 646 -3.72 -20.92 -4.08
N GLY A 647 -3.28 -21.91 -4.87
CA GLY A 647 -2.99 -21.71 -6.29
C GLY A 647 -4.19 -21.19 -7.11
N MET A 648 -5.41 -21.67 -6.82
CA MET A 648 -6.63 -21.18 -7.48
C MET A 648 -7.08 -19.81 -6.95
N LEU A 649 -7.06 -19.61 -5.63
CA LEU A 649 -7.47 -18.35 -5.00
C LEU A 649 -6.59 -17.16 -5.42
N LEU A 650 -5.29 -17.40 -5.54
CA LEU A 650 -4.25 -16.39 -5.76
C LEU A 650 -3.59 -16.52 -7.14
N GLN A 651 -4.32 -17.05 -8.12
CA GLN A 651 -3.81 -17.24 -9.49
C GLN A 651 -3.43 -15.93 -10.19
N ASP A 652 -4.05 -14.81 -9.82
CA ASP A 652 -3.72 -13.45 -10.29
C ASP A 652 -2.42 -12.91 -9.69
N GLN A 653 -2.01 -13.50 -8.55
CA GLN A 653 -0.71 -13.33 -7.90
C GLN A 653 0.24 -14.48 -8.27
N ASN A 654 0.05 -15.16 -9.41
CA ASN A 654 0.89 -16.27 -9.89
C ASN A 654 1.21 -17.37 -8.85
N CYS A 655 0.26 -17.71 -7.95
CA CYS A 655 0.49 -18.79 -7.01
C CYS A 655 0.57 -20.16 -7.68
N LYS A 656 1.58 -20.95 -7.29
CA LYS A 656 1.83 -22.27 -7.88
C LYS A 656 0.82 -23.30 -7.37
N PHE A 657 0.35 -24.15 -8.27
CA PHE A 657 -0.44 -25.32 -7.90
C PHE A 657 0.48 -26.45 -7.42
N SER A 658 0.06 -27.18 -6.39
CA SER A 658 0.78 -28.34 -5.85
C SER A 658 0.74 -29.55 -6.78
N ASP A 659 -0.32 -29.74 -7.56
CA ASP A 659 -0.42 -30.83 -8.55
C ASP A 659 -1.07 -30.36 -9.85
N VAL A 660 -0.26 -29.72 -10.71
CA VAL A 660 -0.69 -29.21 -12.01
C VAL A 660 -1.22 -30.33 -12.92
N GLN A 661 -0.67 -31.54 -12.84
CA GLN A 661 -1.05 -32.63 -13.75
C GLN A 661 -2.45 -33.17 -13.46
N GLN A 662 -2.87 -33.17 -12.18
CA GLN A 662 -4.23 -33.57 -11.80
C GLN A 662 -5.28 -32.50 -12.13
N LEU A 663 -4.88 -31.22 -12.16
CA LEU A 663 -5.77 -30.10 -12.47
C LEU A 663 -5.94 -29.85 -13.98
N GLU A 664 -5.09 -30.45 -14.81
CA GLU A 664 -5.08 -30.24 -16.24
C GLU A 664 -6.14 -31.10 -16.95
N TRP A 665 -7.05 -30.46 -17.71
CA TRP A 665 -8.09 -31.14 -18.50
C TRP A 665 -8.44 -30.33 -19.75
N THR A 666 -8.96 -31.00 -20.76
CA THR A 666 -9.41 -30.36 -22.02
C THR A 666 -10.82 -30.81 -22.36
N ILE A 667 -11.60 -29.91 -22.95
CA ILE A 667 -12.82 -30.27 -23.66
C ILE A 667 -12.44 -30.81 -25.04
N ASP A 668 -13.04 -31.94 -25.42
CA ASP A 668 -12.91 -32.47 -26.77
C ASP A 668 -13.82 -31.67 -27.70
N LEU A 669 -13.22 -30.85 -28.57
CA LEU A 669 -13.95 -30.06 -29.55
C LEU A 669 -14.00 -30.87 -30.85
N ASN A 670 -15.19 -31.14 -31.36
CA ASN A 670 -15.33 -31.90 -32.60
C ASN A 670 -14.49 -31.27 -33.72
N ALA A 671 -13.60 -32.09 -34.29
CA ALA A 671 -12.60 -31.70 -35.28
C ALA A 671 -13.17 -31.53 -36.69
N GLU A 672 -14.51 -31.52 -36.86
CA GLU A 672 -15.10 -31.01 -38.10
C GLU A 672 -14.50 -29.62 -38.37
N THR A 673 -13.92 -29.46 -39.57
CA THR A 673 -13.02 -28.37 -39.90
C THR A 673 -13.68 -27.03 -39.56
N LYS A 674 -13.16 -26.32 -38.53
CA LYS A 674 -13.51 -24.94 -38.19
C LYS A 674 -13.79 -24.19 -39.50
N PRO A 675 -15.00 -23.65 -39.72
CA PRO A 675 -15.34 -23.02 -40.99
C PRO A 675 -14.31 -21.93 -41.36
N PRO A 676 -14.09 -21.65 -42.65
CA PRO A 676 -13.20 -20.59 -43.05
C PRO A 676 -13.56 -19.27 -42.35
N VAL A 677 -12.55 -18.61 -41.80
CA VAL A 677 -12.72 -17.33 -41.10
C VAL A 677 -13.31 -16.31 -42.09
N ASN A 678 -14.54 -15.88 -41.82
CA ASN A 678 -15.19 -14.80 -42.54
C ASN A 678 -15.16 -13.57 -41.65
N GLN A 679 -14.54 -12.48 -42.14
CA GLN A 679 -14.53 -11.22 -41.40
C GLN A 679 -15.98 -10.73 -41.18
N PRO A 680 -16.36 -10.37 -39.94
CA PRO A 680 -17.67 -9.79 -39.68
C PRO A 680 -17.87 -8.54 -40.56
N SER A 681 -18.92 -8.51 -41.38
CA SER A 681 -19.26 -7.34 -42.18
C SER A 681 -20.40 -6.56 -41.53
N GLN A 682 -20.30 -5.23 -41.60
CA GLN A 682 -21.41 -4.37 -41.20
C GLN A 682 -22.65 -4.65 -42.05
N PRO A 683 -23.84 -4.70 -41.46
CA PRO A 683 -25.07 -4.79 -42.23
C PRO A 683 -25.25 -3.53 -43.10
N PRO A 684 -25.91 -3.63 -44.27
CA PRO A 684 -26.33 -2.46 -45.05
C PRO A 684 -27.06 -1.44 -44.16
N SER A 685 -26.85 -0.14 -44.40
CA SER A 685 -27.36 0.94 -43.53
C SER A 685 -28.89 1.00 -43.40
N ASP A 686 -29.63 0.33 -44.29
CA ASP A 686 -31.09 0.20 -44.28
C ASP A 686 -31.58 -1.14 -43.69
N SER A 687 -30.68 -1.94 -43.12
CA SER A 687 -31.03 -3.20 -42.47
C SER A 687 -31.86 -2.95 -41.21
N PRO A 688 -32.84 -3.82 -40.91
CA PRO A 688 -33.57 -3.74 -39.66
C PRO A 688 -32.62 -3.92 -38.47
N THR A 689 -32.91 -3.26 -37.36
CA THR A 689 -32.21 -3.42 -36.08
C THR A 689 -33.22 -3.70 -34.97
N ILE A 690 -32.75 -4.21 -33.84
CA ILE A 690 -33.53 -4.37 -32.61
C ILE A 690 -32.81 -3.70 -31.45
N LYS A 691 -33.58 -3.19 -30.48
CA LYS A 691 -33.04 -2.65 -29.22
C LYS A 691 -33.15 -3.70 -28.12
N VAL A 692 -32.06 -3.89 -27.37
CA VAL A 692 -31.97 -4.84 -26.26
C VAL A 692 -31.58 -4.08 -24.99
N LEU A 693 -32.32 -4.27 -23.91
CA LEU A 693 -31.98 -3.69 -22.60
C LEU A 693 -31.15 -4.70 -21.80
N HIS A 694 -30.13 -4.25 -21.08
CA HIS A 694 -29.31 -5.08 -20.21
C HIS A 694 -29.31 -4.54 -18.79
N LEU A 695 -29.85 -5.36 -17.88
CA LEU A 695 -29.85 -5.16 -16.44
C LEU A 695 -28.77 -6.03 -15.78
N ALA A 696 -27.98 -5.46 -14.89
CA ALA A 696 -26.94 -6.17 -14.15
C ALA A 696 -26.84 -5.62 -12.73
N ASP A 697 -26.52 -6.49 -11.77
CA ASP A 697 -26.03 -6.14 -10.44
C ASP A 697 -26.93 -5.10 -9.75
N ILE A 698 -28.20 -5.50 -9.53
CA ILE A 698 -29.20 -4.63 -8.89
C ILE A 698 -28.88 -4.44 -7.42
N HIS A 699 -28.48 -5.51 -6.74
CA HIS A 699 -28.24 -5.56 -5.30
C HIS A 699 -29.26 -4.72 -4.52
N TRP A 700 -30.51 -5.17 -4.55
CA TRP A 700 -31.53 -4.54 -3.75
C TRP A 700 -31.27 -4.88 -2.28
N ASP A 701 -31.05 -3.86 -1.46
CA ASP A 701 -30.93 -3.99 -0.02
C ASP A 701 -32.29 -3.74 0.67
N PRO A 702 -32.93 -4.78 1.25
CA PRO A 702 -34.17 -4.61 2.01
C PRO A 702 -33.98 -3.80 3.29
N GLU A 703 -32.75 -3.70 3.81
CA GLU A 703 -32.41 -3.01 5.05
C GLU A 703 -31.85 -1.60 4.85
N TYR A 704 -31.70 -1.15 3.61
CA TYR A 704 -31.21 0.20 3.33
C TYR A 704 -32.06 1.24 4.05
N LEU A 705 -31.40 2.12 4.80
CA LEU A 705 -32.02 3.18 5.57
C LEU A 705 -31.37 4.52 5.25
N ALA A 706 -32.10 5.38 4.54
CA ALA A 706 -31.67 6.76 4.30
C ALA A 706 -31.36 7.49 5.62
N GLY A 707 -30.24 8.20 5.65
CA GLY A 707 -29.76 8.91 6.83
C GLY A 707 -29.09 8.05 7.90
N SER A 708 -28.94 6.75 7.69
CA SER A 708 -28.11 5.88 8.56
C SER A 708 -26.62 6.06 8.28
N ASN A 709 -25.75 5.41 9.05
CA ASN A 709 -24.31 5.56 8.86
C ASN A 709 -23.82 4.84 7.60
N ALA A 710 -23.23 5.61 6.68
CA ALA A 710 -22.60 5.11 5.47
C ALA A 710 -21.08 4.94 5.60
N GLU A 711 -20.49 5.34 6.75
CA GLU A 711 -19.07 5.19 7.11
C GLU A 711 -18.95 4.27 8.33
N CYS A 712 -19.41 3.03 8.19
CA CYS A 712 -19.55 2.11 9.31
C CYS A 712 -18.32 1.21 9.57
N GLY A 713 -17.37 1.15 8.63
CA GLY A 713 -16.18 0.29 8.75
C GLY A 713 -16.44 -1.21 8.50
N ASP A 714 -17.63 -1.58 8.03
CA ASP A 714 -17.99 -2.93 7.62
C ASP A 714 -18.17 -3.01 6.08
N PRO A 715 -18.23 -4.22 5.47
CA PRO A 715 -18.32 -4.35 4.01
C PRO A 715 -19.61 -3.80 3.39
N LEU A 716 -20.69 -3.66 4.16
CA LEU A 716 -21.93 -3.02 3.72
C LEU A 716 -22.47 -2.15 4.86
N CYS A 717 -22.69 -0.88 4.56
CA CYS A 717 -23.20 0.16 5.43
C CYS A 717 -24.60 0.62 4.96
N CYS A 718 -25.02 1.82 5.38
CA CYS A 718 -26.32 2.40 5.05
C CYS A 718 -27.52 1.62 5.58
N ARG A 719 -27.35 0.90 6.70
CA ARG A 719 -28.41 0.17 7.41
C ARG A 719 -28.60 0.71 8.81
N ALA A 720 -29.73 0.37 9.44
CA ALA A 720 -29.96 0.69 10.85
C ALA A 720 -28.90 0.09 11.79
N THR A 721 -28.28 -1.02 11.39
CA THR A 721 -27.24 -1.74 12.11
C THR A 721 -25.84 -1.16 11.93
N SER A 722 -25.65 -0.19 11.01
CA SER A 722 -24.35 0.41 10.66
C SER A 722 -23.78 1.38 11.70
N GLY A 723 -24.36 1.41 12.90
CA GLY A 723 -23.94 2.29 14.00
C GLY A 723 -24.49 3.72 13.90
N ASP A 724 -24.08 4.55 14.86
CA ASP A 724 -24.53 5.94 14.97
C ASP A 724 -23.85 6.84 13.93
N VAL A 725 -24.62 7.80 13.41
CA VAL A 725 -24.10 8.84 12.51
C VAL A 725 -23.36 9.88 13.36
N VAL A 726 -22.02 9.85 13.30
CA VAL A 726 -21.15 10.73 14.09
C VAL A 726 -21.19 12.18 13.59
N ASN A 727 -21.32 12.39 12.27
CA ASN A 727 -21.43 13.70 11.65
C ASN A 727 -22.44 13.67 10.48
N ALA A 728 -23.00 14.84 10.11
CA ALA A 728 -24.05 14.89 9.08
C ALA A 728 -23.58 14.42 7.68
N THR A 729 -22.28 14.45 7.40
CA THR A 729 -21.69 13.97 6.14
C THR A 729 -21.57 12.45 6.08
N ALA A 730 -21.54 11.76 7.22
CA ALA A 730 -21.54 10.30 7.34
C ALA A 730 -22.92 9.67 7.07
N ALA A 731 -23.98 10.50 6.95
CA ALA A 731 -25.33 10.03 6.69
C ALA A 731 -25.49 9.51 5.26
N ALA A 732 -26.15 8.37 5.12
CA ALA A 732 -26.52 7.77 3.84
C ALA A 732 -27.49 8.67 3.07
N GLY A 733 -27.27 8.81 1.76
CA GLY A 733 -28.18 9.50 0.86
C GLY A 733 -29.60 8.91 0.86
N TYR A 734 -30.57 9.65 0.32
CA TYR A 734 -31.92 9.10 0.15
C TYR A 734 -31.93 8.10 -1.01
N TRP A 735 -31.45 8.48 -2.18
CA TRP A 735 -31.53 7.64 -3.38
C TRP A 735 -30.48 6.52 -3.41
N GLY A 736 -29.46 6.57 -2.57
CA GLY A 736 -28.29 5.68 -2.58
C GLY A 736 -27.07 6.44 -2.06
N ASP A 737 -25.92 5.77 -1.94
CA ASP A 737 -24.69 6.38 -1.43
C ASP A 737 -23.44 5.85 -2.16
N TYR A 738 -22.42 6.71 -2.38
CA TYR A 738 -21.19 6.30 -3.06
C TYR A 738 -20.27 5.43 -2.19
N ARG A 739 -20.49 5.33 -0.88
CA ARG A 739 -19.68 4.46 0.00
C ARG A 739 -20.04 2.98 -0.18
N THR A 740 -19.74 2.14 0.80
CA THR A 740 -20.05 0.70 0.77
C THR A 740 -21.55 0.46 1.00
N CYS A 741 -22.39 0.84 0.05
CA CYS A 741 -23.84 0.75 0.18
C CYS A 741 -24.52 0.24 -1.10
N ASP A 742 -25.57 -0.53 -0.90
CA ASP A 742 -26.46 -1.05 -1.93
C ASP A 742 -27.74 -0.21 -2.07
N LEU A 743 -28.69 -0.65 -2.89
CA LEU A 743 -29.81 0.20 -3.30
C LEU A 743 -31.05 0.04 -2.42
N PRO A 744 -31.73 1.16 -2.08
CA PRO A 744 -33.08 1.09 -1.54
C PRO A 744 -34.12 0.68 -2.61
N TRP A 745 -35.20 0.04 -2.17
CA TRP A 745 -36.30 -0.41 -3.04
C TRP A 745 -36.85 0.69 -3.96
N TYR A 746 -37.03 1.90 -3.44
CA TYR A 746 -37.64 3.00 -4.21
C TYR A 746 -36.73 3.51 -5.34
N LEU A 747 -35.41 3.41 -5.21
CA LEU A 747 -34.53 3.67 -6.36
C LEU A 747 -34.66 2.56 -7.40
N VAL A 748 -34.70 1.29 -6.97
CA VAL A 748 -34.84 0.14 -7.89
C VAL A 748 -36.14 0.24 -8.69
N GLU A 749 -37.27 0.53 -8.02
CA GLU A 749 -38.56 0.75 -8.68
C GLU A 749 -38.53 1.95 -9.63
N ASN A 750 -37.93 3.07 -9.21
CA ASN A 750 -37.75 4.23 -10.07
C ASN A 750 -36.93 3.88 -11.33
N ALA A 751 -35.80 3.20 -11.18
CA ALA A 751 -34.92 2.82 -12.28
C ALA A 751 -35.66 1.95 -13.32
N VAL A 752 -36.34 0.89 -12.88
CA VAL A 752 -37.10 -0.01 -13.77
C VAL A 752 -38.25 0.74 -14.46
N SER A 753 -38.94 1.62 -13.73
CA SER A 753 -39.99 2.48 -14.31
C SER A 753 -39.43 3.40 -15.40
N GLN A 754 -38.27 4.00 -15.16
CA GLN A 754 -37.63 4.93 -16.09
C GLN A 754 -37.11 4.20 -17.33
N MET A 755 -36.51 3.01 -17.17
CA MET A 755 -36.12 2.16 -18.30
C MET A 755 -37.32 1.84 -19.20
N ALA A 756 -38.48 1.47 -18.61
CA ALA A 756 -39.69 1.17 -19.36
C ALA A 756 -40.26 2.41 -20.09
N ALA A 757 -40.17 3.59 -19.47
CA ALA A 757 -40.64 4.84 -20.07
C ALA A 757 -39.73 5.33 -21.20
N LEU A 758 -38.41 5.22 -21.04
CA LEU A 758 -37.41 5.67 -22.00
C LEU A 758 -37.26 4.72 -23.19
N HIS A 759 -37.47 3.41 -22.96
CA HIS A 759 -37.23 2.37 -23.94
C HIS A 759 -38.46 1.47 -24.19
N PRO A 760 -39.60 2.04 -24.64
CA PRO A 760 -40.81 1.27 -24.92
C PRO A 760 -40.66 0.35 -26.15
N ASP A 761 -39.57 0.50 -26.92
CA ASP A 761 -39.23 -0.22 -28.14
C ASP A 761 -38.26 -1.40 -27.93
N VAL A 762 -37.92 -1.72 -26.67
CA VAL A 762 -37.07 -2.88 -26.34
C VAL A 762 -37.71 -4.17 -26.83
N SER A 763 -36.92 -4.96 -27.56
CA SER A 763 -37.35 -6.24 -28.12
C SER A 763 -37.22 -7.38 -27.10
N TYR A 764 -36.17 -7.38 -26.29
CA TYR A 764 -35.99 -8.29 -25.15
C TYR A 764 -35.02 -7.69 -24.13
N ILE A 765 -35.03 -8.23 -22.91
CA ILE A 765 -34.15 -7.83 -21.80
C ILE A 765 -33.16 -8.97 -21.53
N ILE A 766 -31.88 -8.62 -21.38
CA ILE A 766 -30.84 -9.47 -20.81
C ILE A 766 -30.71 -9.10 -19.34
N TRP A 767 -30.64 -10.08 -18.44
CA TRP A 767 -30.46 -9.82 -17.01
C TRP A 767 -29.39 -10.72 -16.39
N THR A 768 -28.21 -10.18 -16.15
CA THR A 768 -27.02 -10.97 -15.79
C THR A 768 -26.82 -11.12 -14.27
N GLY A 769 -27.89 -11.32 -13.50
CA GLY A 769 -27.79 -11.72 -12.09
C GLY A 769 -27.45 -10.61 -11.08
N ASP A 770 -27.09 -11.05 -9.87
CA ASP A 770 -26.75 -10.26 -8.68
C ASP A 770 -27.86 -9.34 -8.19
N LEU A 771 -28.85 -10.00 -7.57
CA LEU A 771 -30.09 -9.42 -7.08
C LEU A 771 -30.02 -9.06 -5.60
N THR A 772 -29.32 -9.87 -4.81
CA THR A 772 -29.24 -9.78 -3.34
C THR A 772 -28.07 -8.90 -2.91
N PRO A 773 -28.14 -8.24 -1.74
CA PRO A 773 -27.15 -7.26 -1.32
C PRO A 773 -25.83 -7.90 -0.84
N HIS A 774 -24.87 -7.05 -0.49
CA HIS A 774 -23.51 -7.43 -0.08
C HIS A 774 -23.35 -7.72 1.43
N ASP A 775 -24.43 -7.93 2.17
CA ASP A 775 -24.42 -8.34 3.59
C ASP A 775 -24.18 -9.85 3.77
N VAL A 776 -23.15 -10.35 3.09
CA VAL A 776 -22.93 -11.79 2.91
C VAL A 776 -22.75 -12.57 4.21
N TRP A 777 -22.45 -11.89 5.32
CA TRP A 777 -22.34 -12.46 6.67
C TRP A 777 -23.70 -12.70 7.37
N SER A 778 -24.80 -12.17 6.83
CA SER A 778 -26.13 -12.23 7.44
C SER A 778 -27.26 -12.66 6.48
N THR A 779 -26.93 -13.17 5.29
CA THR A 779 -27.93 -13.65 4.32
C THR A 779 -28.66 -14.93 4.79
N ALA A 780 -29.81 -15.22 4.18
CA ALA A 780 -30.54 -16.49 4.36
C ALA A 780 -31.29 -16.91 3.07
N LYS A 781 -31.53 -18.22 2.90
CA LYS A 781 -32.25 -18.77 1.71
C LYS A 781 -33.60 -18.07 1.48
N ASP A 782 -34.43 -17.94 2.53
CA ASP A 782 -35.77 -17.34 2.42
C ASP A 782 -35.74 -15.86 2.01
N GLU A 783 -34.75 -15.12 2.50
CA GLU A 783 -34.54 -13.71 2.13
C GLU A 783 -34.11 -13.58 0.67
N ASN A 784 -33.14 -14.39 0.23
CA ASN A 784 -32.70 -14.41 -1.16
C ASN A 784 -33.86 -14.74 -2.12
N LEU A 785 -34.68 -15.75 -1.78
CA LEU A 785 -35.89 -16.10 -2.54
C LEU A 785 -36.91 -14.95 -2.62
N MET A 786 -37.09 -14.22 -1.52
CA MET A 786 -37.99 -13.06 -1.47
C MET A 786 -37.49 -11.92 -2.36
N ILE A 787 -36.17 -11.64 -2.35
CA ILE A 787 -35.54 -10.64 -3.21
C ILE A 787 -35.72 -11.02 -4.69
N ILE A 788 -35.42 -12.26 -5.06
CA ILE A 788 -35.59 -12.78 -6.41
C ILE A 788 -37.05 -12.62 -6.88
N ASP A 789 -38.03 -13.07 -6.09
CA ASP A 789 -39.44 -13.00 -6.47
C ASP A 789 -39.90 -11.55 -6.67
N ARG A 790 -39.49 -10.64 -5.79
CA ARG A 790 -39.91 -9.24 -5.82
C ARG A 790 -39.35 -8.51 -7.03
N LEU A 791 -38.06 -8.68 -7.33
CA LEU A 791 -37.41 -8.04 -8.48
C LEU A 791 -37.93 -8.61 -9.81
N MET A 792 -38.08 -9.94 -9.91
CA MET A 792 -38.66 -10.58 -11.11
C MET A 792 -40.09 -10.09 -11.38
N THR A 793 -40.85 -9.84 -10.31
CA THR A 793 -42.23 -9.29 -10.40
C THR A 793 -42.24 -7.82 -10.79
N LEU A 794 -41.33 -7.01 -10.28
CA LEU A 794 -41.18 -5.62 -10.67
C LEU A 794 -40.87 -5.48 -12.17
N VAL A 795 -39.88 -6.21 -12.68
CA VAL A 795 -39.53 -6.15 -14.11
C VAL A 795 -40.69 -6.64 -14.98
N GLN A 796 -41.35 -7.74 -14.61
CA GLN A 796 -42.55 -8.24 -15.32
C GLN A 796 -43.71 -7.23 -15.32
N GLN A 797 -43.87 -6.44 -14.26
CA GLN A 797 -44.92 -5.43 -14.15
C GLN A 797 -44.69 -4.27 -15.12
N TYR A 798 -43.46 -3.77 -15.21
CA TYR A 798 -43.11 -2.63 -16.09
C TYR A 798 -42.88 -3.04 -17.55
N PHE A 799 -42.47 -4.29 -17.78
CA PHE A 799 -42.23 -4.85 -19.10
C PHE A 799 -43.12 -6.08 -19.37
N PRO A 800 -44.46 -5.93 -19.41
CA PRO A 800 -45.38 -7.06 -19.38
C PRO A 800 -45.35 -7.95 -20.64
N SER A 801 -44.85 -7.43 -21.76
CA SER A 801 -44.83 -8.12 -23.05
C SER A 801 -43.43 -8.35 -23.60
N VAL A 802 -42.40 -7.96 -22.85
CA VAL A 802 -41.00 -8.07 -23.28
C VAL A 802 -40.41 -9.32 -22.61
N PRO A 803 -39.87 -10.29 -23.37
CA PRO A 803 -39.23 -11.45 -22.78
C PRO A 803 -37.92 -11.05 -22.09
N VAL A 804 -37.65 -11.67 -20.95
CA VAL A 804 -36.41 -11.50 -20.18
C VAL A 804 -35.61 -12.80 -20.25
N TYR A 805 -34.32 -12.67 -20.52
CA TYR A 805 -33.35 -13.77 -20.53
C TYR A 805 -32.37 -13.57 -19.36
N PRO A 806 -32.67 -14.15 -18.19
CA PRO A 806 -31.86 -13.99 -17.00
C PRO A 806 -30.69 -14.99 -16.94
N THR A 807 -29.72 -14.70 -16.09
CA THR A 807 -28.64 -15.58 -15.65
C THR A 807 -28.45 -15.43 -14.13
N LEU A 808 -27.92 -16.45 -13.45
CA LEU A 808 -27.55 -16.37 -12.03
C LEU A 808 -26.21 -15.62 -11.88
N GLY A 809 -26.17 -14.70 -10.93
CA GLY A 809 -24.95 -14.11 -10.40
C GLY A 809 -24.39 -14.91 -9.23
N ASN A 810 -23.36 -14.39 -8.57
CA ASN A 810 -22.71 -15.06 -7.46
C ASN A 810 -23.41 -14.80 -6.11
N HIS A 811 -24.19 -13.71 -6.02
CA HIS A 811 -24.89 -13.31 -4.81
C HIS A 811 -26.19 -14.09 -4.53
N GLU A 812 -26.83 -14.71 -5.53
CA GLU A 812 -28.12 -15.39 -5.33
C GLU A 812 -28.06 -16.57 -4.34
N SER A 813 -26.89 -17.23 -4.23
CA SER A 813 -26.71 -18.39 -3.36
C SER A 813 -26.56 -18.00 -1.89
N HIS A 814 -26.85 -18.95 -0.99
CA HIS A 814 -26.60 -18.85 0.43
C HIS A 814 -25.95 -20.17 0.90
N PRO A 815 -24.73 -20.12 1.46
CA PRO A 815 -23.83 -18.95 1.57
C PRO A 815 -23.51 -18.29 0.21
N VAL A 816 -23.08 -17.03 0.21
CA VAL A 816 -22.67 -16.34 -1.04
C VAL A 816 -21.64 -17.18 -1.82
N ASN A 817 -21.66 -17.11 -3.16
CA ASN A 817 -20.76 -17.83 -4.07
C ASN A 817 -20.87 -19.36 -4.07
N THR A 818 -21.69 -19.97 -3.22
CA THR A 818 -21.69 -21.44 -3.05
C THR A 818 -22.63 -22.14 -4.01
N PHE A 819 -22.10 -22.48 -5.18
CA PHE A 819 -22.83 -23.23 -6.22
C PHE A 819 -22.31 -24.65 -6.32
N ALA A 820 -22.97 -25.56 -5.59
CA ALA A 820 -22.64 -26.98 -5.58
C ALA A 820 -22.85 -27.64 -6.95
N PRO A 821 -21.97 -28.58 -7.36
CA PRO A 821 -22.17 -29.34 -8.58
C PRO A 821 -23.28 -30.40 -8.38
N PRO A 822 -23.89 -30.90 -9.47
CA PRO A 822 -25.15 -31.66 -9.40
C PRO A 822 -25.07 -33.00 -8.65
N GLU A 823 -23.87 -33.55 -8.48
CA GLU A 823 -23.63 -34.74 -7.66
C GLU A 823 -23.79 -34.52 -6.14
N ILE A 824 -23.76 -33.27 -5.67
CA ILE A 824 -23.99 -32.96 -4.26
C ILE A 824 -25.49 -33.01 -4.00
N THR A 825 -25.91 -34.04 -3.26
CA THR A 825 -27.34 -34.33 -3.01
C THR A 825 -27.78 -34.04 -1.58
N ASP A 826 -26.86 -33.63 -0.71
CA ASP A 826 -27.19 -33.19 0.65
C ASP A 826 -28.10 -31.97 0.59
N VAL A 827 -29.24 -32.04 1.28
CA VAL A 827 -30.33 -31.05 1.17
C VAL A 827 -29.94 -29.68 1.76
N GLU A 828 -29.01 -29.67 2.72
CA GLU A 828 -28.53 -28.45 3.33
C GLU A 828 -27.49 -27.74 2.46
N LEU A 829 -26.66 -28.52 1.75
CA LEU A 829 -25.48 -28.05 1.02
C LEU A 829 -25.69 -27.87 -0.50
N ASN A 830 -26.71 -28.51 -1.08
CA ASN A 830 -26.95 -28.42 -2.52
C ASN A 830 -27.62 -27.10 -2.93
N THR A 831 -27.55 -26.78 -4.22
CA THR A 831 -28.10 -25.54 -4.82
C THR A 831 -29.51 -25.73 -5.41
N ALA A 832 -30.16 -26.88 -5.18
CA ALA A 832 -31.44 -27.20 -5.84
C ALA A 832 -32.55 -26.21 -5.46
N TRP A 833 -32.54 -25.70 -4.22
CA TRP A 833 -33.51 -24.70 -3.75
C TRP A 833 -33.51 -23.42 -4.61
N LEU A 834 -32.33 -22.96 -5.03
CA LEU A 834 -32.16 -21.79 -5.87
C LEU A 834 -32.49 -22.08 -7.33
N TYR A 835 -32.05 -23.23 -7.84
CA TYR A 835 -32.31 -23.62 -9.24
C TYR A 835 -33.79 -23.92 -9.50
N ASP A 836 -34.49 -24.52 -8.53
CA ASP A 836 -35.95 -24.72 -8.61
C ASP A 836 -36.69 -23.37 -8.58
N GLU A 837 -36.21 -22.39 -7.80
CA GLU A 837 -36.78 -21.05 -7.81
C GLU A 837 -36.49 -20.34 -9.14
N ALA A 838 -35.27 -20.41 -9.65
CA ALA A 838 -34.91 -19.86 -10.95
C ALA A 838 -35.81 -20.43 -12.06
N ASP A 839 -35.98 -21.75 -12.12
CA ASP A 839 -36.91 -22.41 -13.06
C ASP A 839 -38.35 -21.88 -12.91
N ARG A 840 -38.85 -21.78 -11.67
CA ARG A 840 -40.20 -21.26 -11.38
C ARG A 840 -40.37 -19.82 -11.85
N GLN A 841 -39.38 -18.97 -11.59
CA GLN A 841 -39.45 -17.54 -11.91
C GLN A 841 -39.26 -17.29 -13.40
N TRP A 842 -38.33 -17.98 -14.03
CA TRP A 842 -37.98 -17.75 -15.42
C TRP A 842 -38.98 -18.36 -16.40
N ALA A 843 -39.81 -19.32 -15.95
CA ALA A 843 -40.96 -19.83 -16.71
C ALA A 843 -41.98 -18.74 -17.13
N ARG A 844 -41.87 -17.52 -16.58
CA ARG A 844 -42.59 -16.32 -17.06
C ARG A 844 -42.26 -15.98 -18.52
N TRP A 845 -41.02 -16.22 -18.95
CA TRP A 845 -40.50 -15.80 -20.25
C TRP A 845 -39.90 -16.94 -21.07
N LEU A 846 -39.33 -17.96 -20.41
CA LEU A 846 -38.60 -19.03 -21.06
C LEU A 846 -39.51 -20.22 -21.43
N PRO A 847 -39.18 -20.95 -22.50
CA PRO A 847 -39.97 -22.09 -22.94
C PRO A 847 -39.77 -23.30 -22.02
N ALA A 848 -40.77 -24.18 -21.87
CA ALA A 848 -40.75 -25.24 -20.85
C ALA A 848 -39.58 -26.23 -20.98
N GLU A 849 -39.00 -26.37 -22.18
CA GLU A 849 -37.88 -27.25 -22.49
C GLU A 849 -36.59 -26.89 -21.76
N VAL A 850 -36.43 -25.63 -21.30
CA VAL A 850 -35.22 -25.22 -20.55
C VAL A 850 -35.18 -25.74 -19.12
N SER A 851 -36.32 -26.19 -18.59
CA SER A 851 -36.48 -26.51 -17.18
C SER A 851 -35.46 -27.55 -16.67
N SER A 852 -35.17 -28.57 -17.49
CA SER A 852 -34.24 -29.62 -17.09
C SER A 852 -32.79 -29.13 -16.93
N THR A 853 -32.33 -28.20 -17.77
CA THR A 853 -30.95 -27.70 -17.66
C THR A 853 -30.81 -26.67 -16.55
N ILE A 854 -31.84 -25.84 -16.34
CA ILE A 854 -31.88 -24.89 -15.21
C ILE A 854 -31.79 -25.65 -13.90
N ARG A 855 -32.67 -26.65 -13.69
CA ARG A 855 -32.67 -27.45 -12.45
C ARG A 855 -31.41 -28.28 -12.27
N TYR A 856 -30.75 -28.66 -13.37
CA TYR A 856 -29.53 -29.46 -13.32
C TYR A 856 -28.30 -28.62 -12.93
N GLY A 857 -28.10 -27.45 -13.57
CA GLY A 857 -26.87 -26.67 -13.38
C GLY A 857 -27.01 -25.15 -13.43
N GLY A 858 -28.24 -24.62 -13.42
CA GLY A 858 -28.49 -23.18 -13.45
C GLY A 858 -28.19 -22.51 -14.79
N PHE A 859 -28.10 -23.27 -15.90
CA PHE A 859 -27.84 -22.77 -17.24
C PHE A 859 -28.91 -23.25 -18.24
N TYR A 860 -29.06 -22.54 -19.36
CA TYR A 860 -30.03 -22.91 -20.40
C TYR A 860 -29.71 -22.33 -21.77
N THR A 861 -30.38 -22.87 -22.79
CA THR A 861 -30.42 -22.26 -24.13
C THR A 861 -31.86 -22.06 -24.60
N ALA A 862 -32.14 -20.94 -25.26
CA ALA A 862 -33.44 -20.65 -25.83
C ALA A 862 -33.27 -20.02 -27.23
N LEU A 863 -34.12 -20.44 -28.17
CA LEU A 863 -34.21 -19.78 -29.47
C LEU A 863 -35.05 -18.52 -29.32
N VAL A 864 -34.42 -17.35 -29.47
CA VAL A 864 -35.11 -16.05 -29.34
C VAL A 864 -36.06 -15.84 -30.50
N GLN A 865 -35.54 -16.11 -31.70
CA GLN A 865 -36.26 -16.07 -32.98
C GLN A 865 -35.45 -16.83 -34.03
N PRO A 866 -36.01 -17.15 -35.21
CA PRO A 866 -35.27 -17.86 -36.24
C PRO A 866 -33.92 -17.21 -36.56
N GLY A 867 -32.85 -17.98 -36.38
CA GLY A 867 -31.48 -17.55 -36.63
C GLY A 867 -30.74 -16.90 -35.43
N LEU A 868 -31.40 -16.66 -34.28
CA LEU A 868 -30.75 -16.16 -33.06
C LEU A 868 -31.10 -17.03 -31.85
N ARG A 869 -30.06 -17.56 -31.21
CA ARG A 869 -30.12 -18.35 -29.97
C ARG A 869 -29.43 -17.61 -28.83
N ILE A 870 -30.00 -17.70 -27.64
CA ILE A 870 -29.35 -17.31 -26.39
C ILE A 870 -28.83 -18.56 -25.69
N VAL A 871 -27.65 -18.45 -25.11
CA VAL A 871 -27.07 -19.43 -24.17
C VAL A 871 -26.75 -18.67 -22.88
N SER A 872 -27.49 -18.97 -21.81
CA SER A 872 -27.21 -18.45 -20.47
C SER A 872 -26.36 -19.48 -19.71
N MET A 873 -25.19 -19.06 -19.27
CA MET A 873 -24.17 -19.87 -18.60
C MET A 873 -24.13 -19.58 -17.10
N ASN A 874 -23.95 -20.62 -16.29
CA ASN A 874 -23.65 -20.47 -14.87
C ASN A 874 -22.14 -20.47 -14.64
N MET A 875 -21.51 -19.29 -14.73
CA MET A 875 -20.05 -19.16 -14.57
C MET A 875 -19.60 -19.18 -13.09
N ASN A 876 -20.53 -19.33 -12.13
CA ASN A 876 -20.14 -19.63 -10.74
C ASN A 876 -19.36 -20.94 -10.61
N TYR A 877 -19.47 -21.84 -11.59
CA TYR A 877 -18.67 -23.06 -11.65
C TYR A 877 -17.19 -22.85 -11.99
N CYS A 878 -16.81 -21.67 -12.49
CA CYS A 878 -15.41 -21.30 -12.62
C CYS A 878 -14.91 -20.37 -11.52
N TYR A 879 -15.84 -19.79 -10.74
CA TYR A 879 -15.50 -18.76 -9.77
C TYR A 879 -14.55 -19.30 -8.70
N THR A 880 -13.41 -18.62 -8.50
CA THR A 880 -12.42 -19.00 -7.50
C THR A 880 -12.98 -18.86 -6.09
N LEU A 881 -13.95 -17.98 -5.89
CA LEU A 881 -14.61 -17.76 -4.61
C LEU A 881 -15.75 -18.75 -4.33
N ASN A 882 -16.09 -19.63 -5.28
CA ASN A 882 -16.98 -20.75 -5.02
C ASN A 882 -16.21 -21.91 -4.38
N TYR A 883 -16.47 -22.22 -3.10
CA TYR A 883 -15.80 -23.31 -2.38
C TYR A 883 -15.89 -24.66 -3.11
N TRP A 884 -16.95 -24.89 -3.88
CA TRP A 884 -17.15 -26.14 -4.62
C TRP A 884 -16.18 -26.30 -5.80
N THR A 885 -15.55 -25.22 -6.28
CA THR A 885 -14.49 -25.28 -7.29
C THR A 885 -13.30 -26.12 -6.82
N TYR A 886 -13.02 -26.14 -5.50
CA TYR A 886 -11.96 -26.97 -4.91
C TYR A 886 -12.34 -28.44 -4.78
N PHE A 887 -13.64 -28.72 -4.63
CA PHE A 887 -14.17 -30.08 -4.60
C PHE A 887 -14.16 -30.69 -6.01
N LYS A 888 -14.58 -29.90 -7.01
CA LYS A 888 -14.60 -30.31 -8.41
C LYS A 888 -14.24 -29.12 -9.29
N SER A 889 -13.01 -29.12 -9.79
CA SER A 889 -12.53 -28.10 -10.72
C SER A 889 -12.78 -28.50 -12.18
N GLN A 890 -12.78 -29.80 -12.49
CA GLN A 890 -12.97 -30.31 -13.85
C GLN A 890 -14.44 -30.22 -14.28
N ASP A 891 -14.70 -29.32 -15.23
CA ASP A 891 -15.98 -29.04 -15.89
C ASP A 891 -17.23 -29.37 -15.03
N PRO A 892 -17.46 -28.62 -13.94
CA PRO A 892 -18.61 -28.86 -13.07
C PRO A 892 -19.93 -28.77 -13.85
N ALA A 893 -20.86 -29.65 -13.52
CA ALA A 893 -22.10 -29.87 -14.27
C ALA A 893 -21.92 -30.16 -15.78
N SER A 894 -20.70 -30.49 -16.24
CA SER A 894 -20.37 -30.62 -17.66
C SER A 894 -20.75 -29.38 -18.49
N SER A 895 -20.63 -28.20 -17.87
CA SER A 895 -21.10 -26.93 -18.41
C SER A 895 -20.40 -26.52 -19.72
N LEU A 896 -19.09 -26.71 -19.85
CA LEU A 896 -18.34 -26.37 -21.05
C LEU A 896 -18.53 -27.41 -22.15
N LEU A 897 -18.62 -28.69 -21.80
CA LEU A 897 -19.01 -29.73 -22.75
C LEU A 897 -20.42 -29.49 -23.29
N TRP A 898 -21.35 -29.08 -22.44
CA TRP A 898 -22.70 -28.71 -22.85
C TRP A 898 -22.67 -27.49 -23.77
N LEU A 899 -21.93 -26.44 -23.43
CA LEU A 899 -21.77 -25.24 -24.28
C LEU A 899 -21.25 -25.61 -25.67
N SER A 900 -20.21 -26.44 -25.76
CA SER A 900 -19.63 -26.81 -27.05
C SER A 900 -20.62 -27.55 -27.95
N GLN A 901 -21.45 -28.44 -27.37
CA GLN A 901 -22.51 -29.14 -28.09
C GLN A 901 -23.62 -28.21 -28.58
N ILE A 902 -24.03 -27.23 -27.76
CA ILE A 902 -25.03 -26.23 -28.18
C ILE A 902 -24.51 -25.33 -29.29
N LEU A 903 -23.24 -24.93 -29.24
CA LEU A 903 -22.63 -24.11 -30.30
C LEU A 903 -22.45 -24.90 -31.60
N GLU A 904 -22.15 -26.20 -31.52
CA GLU A 904 -22.12 -27.09 -32.67
C GLU A 904 -23.51 -27.24 -33.31
N GLU A 905 -24.55 -27.44 -32.49
CA GLU A 905 -25.94 -27.49 -32.97
C GLU A 905 -26.34 -26.16 -33.65
N ALA A 906 -25.99 -25.02 -33.05
CA ALA A 906 -26.26 -23.70 -33.62
C ALA A 906 -25.52 -23.50 -34.95
N GLU A 907 -24.25 -23.92 -35.06
CA GLU A 907 -23.47 -23.87 -36.30
C GLU A 907 -24.13 -24.71 -37.41
N LEU A 908 -24.55 -25.94 -37.10
CA LEU A 908 -25.25 -26.82 -38.04
C LEU A 908 -26.61 -26.27 -38.49
N ASN A 909 -27.31 -25.56 -37.60
CA ASN A 909 -28.59 -24.93 -37.88
C ASN A 909 -28.45 -23.55 -38.54
N GLY A 910 -27.23 -23.03 -38.71
CA GLY A 910 -26.97 -21.70 -39.27
C GLY A 910 -27.46 -20.55 -38.37
N GLU A 911 -27.55 -20.81 -37.07
CA GLU A 911 -27.95 -19.83 -36.05
C GLU A 911 -26.74 -19.02 -35.56
N LYS A 912 -27.00 -17.81 -35.09
CA LYS A 912 -26.04 -17.02 -34.30
C LYS A 912 -26.37 -17.13 -32.82
N VAL A 913 -25.34 -16.98 -31.98
CA VAL A 913 -25.45 -17.17 -30.55
C VAL A 913 -25.05 -15.91 -29.79
N HIS A 914 -25.92 -15.49 -28.87
CA HIS A 914 -25.58 -14.57 -27.78
C HIS A 914 -25.32 -15.38 -26.51
N ILE A 915 -24.15 -15.20 -25.91
CA ILE A 915 -23.83 -15.83 -24.61
C ILE A 915 -24.09 -14.82 -23.50
N LEU A 916 -24.86 -15.23 -22.50
CA LEU A 916 -25.14 -14.46 -21.30
C LEU A 916 -24.49 -15.15 -20.11
N SER A 917 -23.82 -14.39 -19.27
CA SER A 917 -23.26 -14.86 -18.01
C SER A 917 -23.22 -13.71 -17.02
N HIS A 918 -22.99 -13.99 -15.74
CA HIS A 918 -22.67 -12.96 -14.77
C HIS A 918 -21.16 -12.65 -14.76
N ILE A 919 -20.34 -13.62 -14.33
CA ILE A 919 -18.89 -13.46 -14.16
C ILE A 919 -18.15 -13.51 -15.52
N PRO A 920 -17.39 -12.47 -15.89
CA PRO A 920 -16.55 -12.50 -17.09
C PRO A 920 -15.29 -13.37 -16.87
N PRO A 921 -14.91 -14.22 -17.83
CA PRO A 921 -13.70 -15.03 -17.71
C PRO A 921 -12.42 -14.18 -17.82
N GLY A 922 -11.31 -14.66 -17.26
CA GLY A 922 -9.96 -14.11 -17.46
C GLY A 922 -9.42 -13.13 -16.41
N ASN A 923 -10.26 -12.46 -15.60
CA ASN A 923 -9.80 -11.45 -14.61
C ASN A 923 -9.46 -12.03 -13.22
N GLY A 924 -8.94 -13.27 -13.16
CA GLY A 924 -8.69 -13.99 -11.90
C GLY A 924 -9.96 -14.49 -11.18
N ASP A 925 -11.14 -14.07 -11.61
CA ASP A 925 -12.45 -14.57 -11.14
C ASP A 925 -12.65 -16.03 -11.47
N CYS A 926 -12.44 -16.37 -12.74
CA CYS A 926 -12.58 -17.73 -13.20
C CYS A 926 -11.23 -18.41 -13.25
N TRP A 927 -11.15 -19.58 -12.64
CA TRP A 927 -9.89 -20.31 -12.53
C TRP A 927 -9.32 -20.65 -13.93
N THR A 928 -8.00 -20.57 -14.05
CA THR A 928 -7.26 -20.50 -15.33
C THR A 928 -7.65 -21.56 -16.36
N ILE A 929 -7.72 -22.85 -15.99
CA ILE A 929 -8.00 -23.93 -16.95
C ILE A 929 -9.42 -23.82 -17.50
N PHE A 930 -10.40 -23.46 -16.67
CA PHE A 930 -11.77 -23.25 -17.16
C PHE A 930 -11.84 -22.06 -18.11
N SER A 931 -11.21 -20.94 -17.76
CA SER A 931 -11.13 -19.74 -18.61
C SER A 931 -10.47 -20.04 -19.96
N ARG A 932 -9.39 -20.84 -19.95
CA ARG A 932 -8.70 -21.32 -21.15
C ARG A 932 -9.60 -22.18 -22.04
N GLU A 933 -10.29 -23.16 -21.48
CA GLU A 933 -11.19 -24.03 -22.25
C GLU A 933 -12.39 -23.26 -22.80
N PHE A 934 -12.92 -22.30 -22.04
CA PHE A 934 -13.94 -21.38 -22.53
C PHE A 934 -13.41 -20.56 -23.72
N ALA A 935 -12.23 -19.97 -23.62
CA ALA A 935 -11.63 -19.22 -24.73
C ALA A 935 -11.39 -20.09 -25.98
N ARG A 936 -11.00 -21.37 -25.81
CA ARG A 936 -10.88 -22.33 -26.92
C ARG A 936 -12.21 -22.62 -27.60
N ILE A 937 -13.28 -22.76 -26.83
CA ILE A 937 -14.65 -22.91 -27.35
C ILE A 937 -15.04 -21.67 -28.15
N ILE A 938 -14.86 -20.48 -27.60
CA ILE A 938 -15.14 -19.21 -28.31
C ILE A 938 -14.35 -19.12 -29.62
N ASN A 939 -13.06 -19.47 -29.61
CA ASN A 939 -12.24 -19.46 -30.82
C ASN A 939 -12.70 -20.49 -31.88
N ARG A 940 -13.16 -21.69 -31.47
CA ARG A 940 -13.70 -22.70 -32.39
C ARG A 940 -14.99 -22.22 -33.05
N PHE A 941 -15.82 -21.51 -32.31
CA PHE A 941 -17.15 -21.08 -32.74
C PHE A 941 -17.24 -19.57 -33.02
N GLU A 942 -16.12 -18.93 -33.40
CA GLU A 942 -16.04 -17.47 -33.63
C GLU A 942 -17.03 -16.96 -34.68
N SER A 943 -17.41 -17.81 -35.66
CA SER A 943 -18.40 -17.46 -36.68
C SER A 943 -19.84 -17.64 -36.19
N THR A 944 -20.07 -18.36 -35.10
CA THR A 944 -21.38 -18.71 -34.55
C THR A 944 -21.74 -17.79 -33.38
N VAL A 945 -20.79 -17.49 -32.50
CA VAL A 945 -20.97 -16.56 -31.37
C VAL A 945 -20.92 -15.11 -31.89
N ALA A 946 -22.07 -14.43 -31.89
CA ALA A 946 -22.18 -13.06 -32.39
C ALA A 946 -21.87 -12.00 -31.33
N ALA A 947 -22.14 -12.28 -30.04
CA ALA A 947 -21.83 -11.39 -28.93
C ALA A 947 -21.87 -12.14 -27.59
N GLN A 948 -21.22 -11.58 -26.57
CA GLN A 948 -21.29 -12.06 -25.19
C GLN A 948 -21.60 -10.90 -24.23
N PHE A 949 -22.35 -11.18 -23.16
CA PHE A 949 -22.88 -10.18 -22.23
C PHE A 949 -22.69 -10.62 -20.78
N TYR A 950 -22.10 -9.73 -19.96
CA TYR A 950 -21.72 -9.99 -18.57
C TYR A 950 -22.12 -8.83 -17.63
N GLY A 951 -21.97 -9.04 -16.31
CA GLY A 951 -22.08 -8.05 -15.24
C GLY A 951 -20.92 -8.21 -14.26
N HIS A 952 -21.21 -8.37 -12.96
CA HIS A 952 -20.28 -8.74 -11.89
C HIS A 952 -19.28 -7.65 -11.47
N THR A 953 -18.57 -7.04 -12.42
CA THR A 953 -17.52 -6.07 -12.07
C THR A 953 -18.08 -4.72 -11.63
N HIS A 954 -19.39 -4.49 -11.86
CA HIS A 954 -20.12 -3.24 -11.64
C HIS A 954 -19.71 -2.06 -12.53
N LYS A 955 -18.59 -2.16 -13.24
CA LYS A 955 -18.01 -1.11 -14.08
C LYS A 955 -18.44 -1.26 -15.54
N ASP A 956 -18.31 -0.18 -16.32
CA ASP A 956 -18.57 -0.21 -17.76
C ASP A 956 -17.31 -0.70 -18.51
N GLU A 957 -17.28 -1.97 -18.90
CA GLU A 957 -16.10 -2.60 -19.50
C GLU A 957 -16.41 -3.41 -20.77
N TYR A 958 -15.35 -3.79 -21.48
CA TYR A 958 -15.41 -4.79 -22.54
C TYR A 958 -14.16 -5.67 -22.50
N LYS A 959 -14.26 -6.86 -23.10
CA LYS A 959 -13.16 -7.83 -23.17
C LYS A 959 -13.05 -8.40 -24.58
N ILE A 960 -11.81 -8.53 -25.05
CA ILE A 960 -11.48 -9.02 -26.39
C ILE A 960 -10.95 -10.45 -26.28
N PHE A 961 -11.52 -11.34 -27.07
CA PHE A 961 -11.00 -12.69 -27.28
C PHE A 961 -10.16 -12.71 -28.55
N TYR A 962 -9.05 -13.46 -28.53
CA TYR A 962 -8.13 -13.59 -29.65
C TYR A 962 -8.07 -15.04 -30.16
N ASP A 963 -7.61 -15.23 -31.39
CA ASP A 963 -7.40 -16.55 -31.96
C ASP A 963 -6.30 -17.30 -31.17
N THR A 964 -6.50 -18.58 -30.90
CA THR A 964 -5.57 -19.37 -30.07
C THR A 964 -4.28 -19.75 -30.79
N VAL A 965 -4.18 -19.52 -32.11
CA VAL A 965 -2.98 -19.73 -32.93
C VAL A 965 -2.39 -18.38 -33.34
N ASP A 966 -3.20 -17.50 -33.91
CA ASP A 966 -2.83 -16.11 -34.21
C ASP A 966 -3.33 -15.17 -33.12
N VAL A 967 -2.59 -15.09 -32.02
CA VAL A 967 -2.96 -14.31 -30.82
C VAL A 967 -3.05 -12.79 -31.05
N THR A 968 -2.72 -12.32 -32.26
CA THR A 968 -2.89 -10.91 -32.67
C THR A 968 -4.25 -10.63 -33.29
N ARG A 969 -4.99 -11.66 -33.72
CA ARG A 969 -6.26 -11.51 -34.40
C ARG A 969 -7.43 -11.55 -33.41
N PRO A 970 -8.16 -10.45 -33.20
CA PRO A 970 -9.35 -10.46 -32.36
C PRO A 970 -10.47 -11.28 -33.03
N VAL A 971 -11.15 -12.13 -32.27
CA VAL A 971 -12.18 -13.08 -32.76
C VAL A 971 -13.56 -12.82 -32.19
N ASN A 972 -13.66 -12.23 -31.00
CA ASN A 972 -14.93 -11.95 -30.35
C ASN A 972 -14.81 -10.84 -29.31
N VAL A 973 -15.93 -10.22 -28.94
CA VAL A 973 -15.99 -9.18 -27.91
C VAL A 973 -17.09 -9.54 -26.91
N ALA A 974 -16.75 -9.44 -25.63
CA ALA A 974 -17.67 -9.50 -24.52
C ALA A 974 -17.92 -8.10 -23.98
N PHE A 975 -19.20 -7.76 -23.81
CA PHE A 975 -19.60 -6.50 -23.21
C PHE A 975 -19.99 -6.74 -21.75
N ILE A 976 -19.37 -6.00 -20.83
CA ILE A 976 -19.67 -6.05 -19.41
C ILE A 976 -20.53 -4.82 -19.08
N ALA A 977 -21.77 -5.05 -18.65
CA ALA A 977 -22.69 -3.98 -18.26
C ALA A 977 -22.35 -3.42 -16.88
N PRO A 978 -22.53 -2.09 -16.70
CA PRO A 978 -22.25 -1.52 -15.41
C PRO A 978 -23.43 -1.84 -14.49
N SER A 979 -23.18 -1.82 -13.20
CA SER A 979 -24.20 -2.16 -12.22
C SER A 979 -25.32 -1.13 -12.16
N LEU A 980 -26.51 -1.57 -11.74
CA LEU A 980 -27.49 -0.64 -11.21
C LEU A 980 -27.09 -0.17 -9.81
N THR A 981 -26.45 -1.02 -8.99
CA THR A 981 -25.99 -0.65 -7.65
C THR A 981 -24.95 0.49 -7.65
N THR A 982 -24.94 1.24 -6.55
CA THR A 982 -23.89 2.22 -6.25
C THR A 982 -22.61 1.57 -5.75
N TYR A 983 -22.69 0.31 -5.30
CA TYR A 983 -21.60 -0.43 -4.68
C TYR A 983 -20.41 -0.64 -5.63
N SER A 984 -19.22 -0.15 -5.31
CA SER A 984 -19.03 1.08 -4.55
C SER A 984 -18.48 2.18 -5.44
N LYS A 985 -18.76 3.42 -5.04
CA LYS A 985 -18.34 4.68 -5.67
C LYS A 985 -18.77 4.81 -7.12
N LEU A 986 -20.01 4.43 -7.39
CA LEU A 986 -20.59 4.48 -8.71
C LEU A 986 -21.93 5.21 -8.70
N ASN A 987 -22.25 5.89 -9.79
CA ASN A 987 -23.63 6.23 -10.10
C ASN A 987 -24.42 4.96 -10.39
N PRO A 988 -25.73 4.90 -10.13
CA PRO A 988 -26.60 3.88 -10.69
C PRO A 988 -26.62 3.95 -12.22
N GLY A 989 -26.51 2.80 -12.90
CA GLY A 989 -26.46 2.76 -14.36
C GLY A 989 -27.10 1.52 -14.99
N TYR A 990 -27.35 1.59 -16.29
CA TYR A 990 -27.79 0.47 -17.12
C TYR A 990 -27.42 0.67 -18.59
N ARG A 991 -27.61 -0.35 -19.41
CA ARG A 991 -27.16 -0.38 -20.81
C ARG A 991 -28.28 -0.74 -21.77
N THR A 992 -28.30 -0.14 -22.96
CA THR A 992 -29.04 -0.67 -24.11
C THR A 992 -28.13 -0.94 -25.30
N TYR A 993 -28.42 -1.97 -26.08
CA TYR A 993 -27.71 -2.34 -27.30
C TYR A 993 -28.60 -2.14 -28.53
N THR A 994 -28.01 -1.64 -29.59
CA THR A 994 -28.55 -1.75 -30.94
C THR A 994 -27.96 -3.00 -31.59
N VAL A 995 -28.78 -3.99 -31.91
CA VAL A 995 -28.36 -5.28 -32.47
C VAL A 995 -28.89 -5.40 -33.90
N ASP A 996 -28.13 -6.05 -34.76
CA ASP A 996 -28.56 -6.38 -36.12
C ASP A 996 -29.88 -7.18 -36.09
N GLY A 997 -30.84 -6.80 -36.95
CA GLY A 997 -32.23 -7.24 -36.84
C GLY A 997 -32.64 -8.34 -37.82
N PRO A 998 -33.89 -8.83 -37.68
CA PRO A 998 -34.38 -10.01 -38.38
C PRO A 998 -34.39 -9.84 -39.91
N ARG A 999 -33.53 -10.59 -40.59
CA ARG A 999 -33.53 -10.80 -42.04
C ARG A 999 -32.73 -12.07 -42.41
N PRO A 1000 -32.85 -12.57 -43.64
CA PRO A 1000 -31.96 -13.63 -44.13
C PRO A 1000 -30.48 -13.23 -43.99
N ASN A 1001 -29.66 -14.11 -43.44
CA ASN A 1001 -28.22 -13.90 -43.19
C ASN A 1001 -27.91 -12.69 -42.29
N SER A 1002 -28.80 -12.36 -41.34
CA SER A 1002 -28.46 -11.40 -40.28
C SER A 1002 -27.21 -11.86 -39.52
N THR A 1003 -26.35 -10.90 -39.18
CA THR A 1003 -25.15 -11.17 -38.39
C THR A 1003 -25.48 -11.33 -36.91
N TRP A 1004 -26.63 -10.78 -36.48
CA TRP A 1004 -27.05 -10.63 -35.09
C TRP A 1004 -26.00 -9.98 -34.20
N ALA A 1005 -25.02 -9.28 -34.77
CA ALA A 1005 -23.96 -8.62 -34.01
C ALA A 1005 -24.49 -7.38 -33.30
N VAL A 1006 -23.82 -6.99 -32.21
CA VAL A 1006 -24.01 -5.67 -31.61
C VAL A 1006 -23.45 -4.62 -32.56
N LEU A 1007 -24.29 -3.66 -32.93
CA LEU A 1007 -23.96 -2.58 -33.86
C LEU A 1007 -23.53 -1.31 -33.13
N ASP A 1008 -24.12 -1.06 -31.95
CA ASP A 1008 -23.78 0.04 -31.05
C ASP A 1008 -24.35 -0.22 -29.65
N PHE A 1009 -23.96 0.59 -28.66
CA PHE A 1009 -24.61 0.60 -27.35
C PHE A 1009 -24.64 1.99 -26.71
N ASN A 1010 -25.59 2.19 -25.82
CA ASN A 1010 -25.77 3.41 -25.03
C ASN A 1010 -25.76 3.03 -23.55
N THR A 1011 -25.02 3.78 -22.74
CA THR A 1011 -25.03 3.64 -21.28
C THR A 1011 -25.82 4.79 -20.68
N TYR A 1012 -26.77 4.48 -19.82
CA TYR A 1012 -27.60 5.45 -19.10
C TYR A 1012 -27.21 5.45 -17.63
N VAL A 1013 -27.15 6.64 -17.03
CA VAL A 1013 -26.82 6.81 -15.62
C VAL A 1013 -27.75 7.80 -14.95
N MET A 1014 -27.76 7.75 -13.64
CA MET A 1014 -28.41 8.73 -12.78
C MET A 1014 -27.35 9.37 -11.89
N ASN A 1015 -27.18 10.69 -11.96
CA ASN A 1015 -26.21 11.39 -11.12
C ASN A 1015 -26.70 11.39 -9.67
N LEU A 1016 -26.04 10.58 -8.84
CA LEU A 1016 -26.44 10.35 -7.46
C LEU A 1016 -26.28 11.60 -6.59
N THR A 1017 -25.26 12.40 -6.86
CA THR A 1017 -25.01 13.68 -6.18
C THR A 1017 -26.18 14.63 -6.39
N ASP A 1018 -26.58 14.87 -7.65
CA ASP A 1018 -27.69 15.74 -8.00
C ASP A 1018 -29.03 15.21 -7.46
N ALA A 1019 -29.26 13.90 -7.54
CA ALA A 1019 -30.47 13.27 -7.00
C ALA A 1019 -30.57 13.47 -5.48
N ASN A 1020 -29.49 13.20 -4.73
CA ASN A 1020 -29.48 13.37 -3.28
C ASN A 1020 -29.57 14.84 -2.85
N LEU A 1021 -28.99 15.78 -3.62
CA LEU A 1021 -29.13 17.22 -3.38
C LEU A 1021 -30.58 17.71 -3.53
N LYS A 1022 -31.34 17.14 -4.47
CA LYS A 1022 -32.76 17.47 -4.68
C LYS A 1022 -33.69 16.79 -3.67
N GLY A 1023 -33.23 15.73 -3.02
CA GLY A 1023 -33.96 15.01 -1.97
C GLY A 1023 -35.08 14.11 -2.48
N SER A 1024 -35.93 13.65 -1.57
CA SER A 1024 -36.98 12.64 -1.84
C SER A 1024 -38.21 13.16 -2.59
N GLU A 1025 -38.40 14.48 -2.66
CA GLU A 1025 -39.59 15.11 -3.27
C GLU A 1025 -39.48 15.25 -4.81
N VAL A 1026 -38.31 14.95 -5.38
CA VAL A 1026 -38.03 15.09 -6.81
C VAL A 1026 -37.48 13.78 -7.32
N ASP A 1027 -38.15 13.20 -8.32
CA ASP A 1027 -37.65 12.00 -8.98
C ASP A 1027 -36.28 12.26 -9.63
N PRO A 1028 -35.33 11.32 -9.54
CA PRO A 1028 -34.02 11.49 -10.13
C PRO A 1028 -34.08 11.45 -11.66
N ILE A 1029 -33.17 12.17 -12.31
CA ILE A 1029 -33.10 12.26 -13.77
C ILE A 1029 -32.13 11.20 -14.29
N TRP A 1030 -32.65 10.29 -15.10
CA TRP A 1030 -31.86 9.36 -15.89
C TRP A 1030 -31.55 9.96 -17.25
N PHE A 1031 -30.27 9.94 -17.63
CA PHE A 1031 -29.81 10.47 -18.90
C PHE A 1031 -28.81 9.52 -19.57
N GLU A 1032 -28.69 9.65 -20.88
CA GLU A 1032 -27.67 8.93 -21.64
C GLU A 1032 -26.30 9.54 -21.31
N LEU A 1033 -25.40 8.73 -20.74
CA LEU A 1033 -24.03 9.15 -20.48
C LEU A 1033 -23.26 9.24 -21.80
N TYR A 1034 -23.36 8.21 -22.63
CA TYR A 1034 -22.71 8.16 -23.94
C TYR A 1034 -23.29 7.08 -24.86
N GLN A 1035 -23.00 7.24 -26.16
CA GLN A 1035 -23.16 6.25 -27.22
C GLN A 1035 -21.77 5.79 -27.70
N ALA A 1036 -21.50 4.48 -27.69
CA ALA A 1036 -20.13 3.96 -27.82
C ALA A 1036 -19.41 4.37 -29.11
N LYS A 1037 -20.08 4.29 -30.26
CA LYS A 1037 -19.45 4.67 -31.54
C LYS A 1037 -19.15 6.16 -31.63
N GLU A 1038 -20.05 7.01 -31.14
CA GLU A 1038 -19.86 8.46 -31.16
C GLU A 1038 -18.74 8.86 -30.18
N GLU A 1039 -18.83 8.39 -28.94
CA GLU A 1039 -17.91 8.71 -27.84
C GLU A 1039 -16.46 8.35 -28.18
N TYR A 1040 -16.24 7.16 -28.73
CA TYR A 1040 -14.90 6.65 -29.02
C TYR A 1040 -14.48 6.81 -30.48
N GLY A 1041 -15.32 7.44 -31.32
CA GLY A 1041 -15.05 7.66 -32.74
C GLY A 1041 -14.87 6.36 -33.53
N LEU A 1042 -15.72 5.36 -33.30
CA LEU A 1042 -15.62 4.04 -33.92
C LEU A 1042 -16.52 3.90 -35.15
N ALA A 1043 -15.99 3.25 -36.19
CA ALA A 1043 -16.76 2.91 -37.37
C ALA A 1043 -17.83 1.85 -37.06
N ASP A 1044 -17.49 0.90 -36.19
CA ASP A 1044 -18.35 -0.15 -35.66
C ASP A 1044 -17.77 -0.78 -34.38
N LEU A 1045 -18.46 -1.79 -33.84
CA LEU A 1045 -18.06 -2.55 -32.65
C LEU A 1045 -17.58 -3.97 -32.99
N THR A 1046 -17.06 -4.20 -34.20
CA THR A 1046 -16.43 -5.49 -34.54
C THR A 1046 -15.23 -5.76 -33.63
N PRO A 1047 -14.81 -7.03 -33.45
CA PRO A 1047 -13.61 -7.34 -32.67
C PRO A 1047 -12.37 -6.55 -33.10
N GLN A 1048 -12.25 -6.29 -34.41
CA GLN A 1048 -11.17 -5.47 -34.96
C GLN A 1048 -11.25 -4.00 -34.50
N SER A 1049 -12.41 -3.34 -34.61
CA SER A 1049 -12.54 -1.95 -34.18
C SER A 1049 -12.46 -1.76 -32.66
N MET A 1050 -12.88 -2.76 -31.88
CA MET A 1050 -12.70 -2.75 -30.43
C MET A 1050 -11.23 -2.97 -30.03
N ASP A 1051 -10.49 -3.82 -30.74
CA ASP A 1051 -9.03 -3.92 -30.58
C ASP A 1051 -8.34 -2.60 -30.97
N GLU A 1052 -8.77 -1.95 -32.05
CA GLU A 1052 -8.25 -0.62 -32.44
C GLU A 1052 -8.52 0.44 -31.37
N LEU A 1053 -9.67 0.41 -30.69
CA LEU A 1053 -9.94 1.26 -29.53
C LEU A 1053 -8.92 1.01 -28.42
N PHE A 1054 -8.73 -0.26 -28.04
CA PHE A 1054 -7.72 -0.66 -27.06
C PHE A 1054 -6.31 -0.17 -27.45
N GLN A 1055 -5.89 -0.38 -28.70
CA GLN A 1055 -4.58 0.04 -29.20
C GLN A 1055 -4.42 1.57 -29.15
N ARG A 1056 -5.47 2.33 -29.50
CA ARG A 1056 -5.46 3.80 -29.39
C ARG A 1056 -5.29 4.24 -27.93
N MET A 1057 -6.00 3.61 -26.99
CA MET A 1057 -5.92 3.93 -25.56
C MET A 1057 -4.54 3.65 -24.93
N LEU A 1058 -3.66 2.88 -25.57
CA LEU A 1058 -2.28 2.69 -25.10
C LEU A 1058 -1.42 3.95 -25.25
N THR A 1059 -1.78 4.85 -26.17
CA THR A 1059 -0.96 6.03 -26.53
C THR A 1059 -1.72 7.36 -26.50
N ASP A 1060 -3.05 7.31 -26.49
CA ASP A 1060 -3.91 8.49 -26.40
C ASP A 1060 -4.48 8.60 -24.98
N ASP A 1061 -3.85 9.46 -24.18
CA ASP A 1061 -4.21 9.66 -22.77
C ASP A 1061 -5.60 10.25 -22.61
N LEU A 1062 -6.01 11.17 -23.51
CA LEU A 1062 -7.33 11.78 -23.46
C LEU A 1062 -8.43 10.75 -23.75
N LEU A 1063 -8.19 9.87 -24.72
CA LEU A 1063 -9.10 8.76 -25.01
C LEU A 1063 -9.17 7.77 -23.84
N PHE A 1064 -8.04 7.48 -23.18
CA PHE A 1064 -8.05 6.64 -21.99
C PHE A 1064 -8.80 7.30 -20.83
N GLN A 1065 -8.61 8.60 -20.57
CA GLN A 1065 -9.36 9.31 -19.52
C GLN A 1065 -10.86 9.36 -19.81
N LEU A 1066 -11.25 9.46 -21.09
CA LEU A 1066 -12.64 9.34 -21.51
C LEU A 1066 -13.22 7.96 -21.18
N TYR A 1067 -12.48 6.89 -21.50
CA TYR A 1067 -12.84 5.53 -21.11
C TYR A 1067 -12.91 5.36 -19.59
N PHE A 1068 -11.95 5.89 -18.82
CA PHE A 1068 -11.91 5.84 -17.36
C PHE A 1068 -13.15 6.48 -16.72
N LYS A 1069 -13.58 7.64 -17.24
CA LYS A 1069 -14.81 8.32 -16.82
C LYS A 1069 -16.03 7.43 -17.05
N ASN A 1070 -16.14 6.83 -18.24
CA ASN A 1070 -17.28 5.99 -18.60
C ASN A 1070 -17.29 4.67 -17.82
N TYR A 1071 -16.12 4.05 -17.62
CA TYR A 1071 -15.90 2.87 -16.78
C TYR A 1071 -16.48 3.05 -15.37
N HIS A 1072 -16.31 4.24 -14.79
CA HIS A 1072 -16.83 4.60 -13.47
C HIS A 1072 -18.23 5.25 -13.50
N LYS A 1073 -18.98 5.13 -14.60
CA LYS A 1073 -20.32 5.73 -14.76
C LYS A 1073 -20.36 7.24 -14.47
N ASN A 1074 -19.25 7.93 -14.76
CA ASN A 1074 -19.05 9.35 -14.44
C ASN A 1074 -19.36 9.69 -12.96
N ALA A 1075 -18.98 8.82 -12.02
CA ALA A 1075 -19.13 9.07 -10.60
C ALA A 1075 -18.16 10.16 -10.13
N ASP A 1076 -18.70 11.22 -9.52
CA ASP A 1076 -17.97 12.46 -9.27
C ASP A 1076 -16.66 12.25 -8.49
N GLN A 1077 -16.69 11.42 -7.44
CA GLN A 1077 -15.54 11.18 -6.57
C GLN A 1077 -14.38 10.51 -7.31
N VAL A 1078 -14.62 9.35 -7.93
CA VAL A 1078 -13.54 8.55 -8.55
C VAL A 1078 -13.01 9.21 -9.82
N VAL A 1079 -13.87 9.91 -10.56
CA VAL A 1079 -13.43 10.69 -11.73
C VAL A 1079 -12.53 11.85 -11.30
N ALA A 1080 -12.78 12.48 -10.15
CA ALA A 1080 -11.92 13.54 -9.62
C ALA A 1080 -10.58 13.00 -9.08
N GLU A 1081 -10.57 11.80 -8.49
CA GLU A 1081 -9.34 11.12 -8.02
C GLU A 1081 -8.39 10.74 -9.18
N GLY A 1082 -8.93 10.48 -10.37
CA GLY A 1082 -8.13 10.17 -11.57
C GLY A 1082 -7.50 8.76 -11.57
N CYS A 1083 -6.64 8.50 -12.55
CA CYS A 1083 -6.03 7.17 -12.76
C CYS A 1083 -4.53 7.29 -13.08
N THR A 1084 -3.70 6.69 -12.22
CA THR A 1084 -2.25 6.58 -12.41
C THR A 1084 -1.88 5.64 -13.57
N ASP A 1085 -0.64 5.66 -14.05
CA ASP A 1085 -0.17 4.73 -15.09
C ASP A 1085 -0.32 3.25 -14.69
N ARG A 1086 -0.17 2.95 -13.39
CA ARG A 1086 -0.43 1.60 -12.88
C ARG A 1086 -1.91 1.25 -13.01
N CYS A 1087 -2.80 2.15 -12.60
CA CYS A 1087 -4.25 2.00 -12.79
C CYS A 1087 -4.59 1.78 -14.28
N ARG A 1088 -4.03 2.60 -15.19
CA ARG A 1088 -4.20 2.45 -16.63
C ARG A 1088 -3.74 1.10 -17.14
N SER A 1089 -2.53 0.67 -16.77
CA SER A 1089 -1.99 -0.62 -17.20
C SER A 1089 -2.87 -1.79 -16.77
N ASN A 1090 -3.44 -1.75 -15.56
CA ASN A 1090 -4.32 -2.78 -15.04
C ASN A 1090 -5.68 -2.79 -15.76
N MET A 1091 -6.28 -1.63 -16.00
CA MET A 1091 -7.53 -1.52 -16.75
C MET A 1091 -7.39 -2.03 -18.19
N LEU A 1092 -6.30 -1.64 -18.87
CA LEU A 1092 -6.03 -2.10 -20.23
C LEU A 1092 -5.70 -3.59 -20.30
N CYS A 1093 -5.01 -4.13 -19.28
CA CYS A 1093 -4.79 -5.56 -19.11
C CYS A 1093 -6.11 -6.35 -19.09
N ARG A 1094 -7.09 -5.92 -18.27
CA ARG A 1094 -8.39 -6.59 -18.14
C ARG A 1094 -9.14 -6.72 -19.46
N ILE A 1095 -8.94 -5.79 -20.40
CA ILE A 1095 -9.58 -5.84 -21.72
C ILE A 1095 -9.08 -7.05 -22.53
N VAL A 1096 -7.81 -7.43 -22.41
CA VAL A 1096 -7.17 -8.40 -23.32
C VAL A 1096 -6.78 -9.73 -22.67
N THR A 1097 -6.96 -9.88 -21.36
CA THR A 1097 -6.68 -11.13 -20.63
C THR A 1097 -7.91 -12.03 -20.63
N THR A 1098 -7.87 -13.15 -21.37
CA THR A 1098 -8.92 -14.19 -21.37
C THR A 1098 -8.55 -15.42 -20.54
N ASP A 1099 -7.28 -15.56 -20.18
CA ASP A 1099 -6.75 -16.53 -19.23
C ASP A 1099 -5.69 -15.82 -18.37
N ILE A 1100 -5.90 -15.83 -17.05
CA ILE A 1100 -5.03 -15.10 -16.12
C ILE A 1100 -3.61 -15.67 -16.06
N ALA A 1101 -3.42 -16.95 -16.43
CA ALA A 1101 -2.09 -17.55 -16.51
C ALA A 1101 -1.27 -17.02 -17.70
N ASP A 1102 -1.90 -16.42 -18.73
CA ASP A 1102 -1.20 -15.78 -19.84
C ASP A 1102 -1.03 -14.28 -19.60
N GLN A 1103 0.15 -13.91 -19.07
CA GLN A 1103 0.51 -12.52 -18.80
C GLN A 1103 1.18 -11.80 -19.99
N SER A 1104 1.36 -12.47 -21.12
CA SER A 1104 2.23 -11.98 -22.21
C SER A 1104 1.81 -10.61 -22.77
N LYS A 1105 0.52 -10.43 -23.08
CA LYS A 1105 -0.01 -9.13 -23.55
C LYS A 1105 0.05 -8.06 -22.48
N CYS A 1106 -0.24 -8.45 -21.24
CA CYS A 1106 -0.17 -7.56 -20.09
C CYS A 1106 1.23 -7.01 -19.85
N ASP A 1107 2.26 -7.85 -20.03
CA ASP A 1107 3.65 -7.41 -19.90
C ASP A 1107 4.07 -6.50 -21.06
N GLN A 1108 3.54 -6.72 -22.27
CA GLN A 1108 3.71 -5.79 -23.39
C GLN A 1108 3.08 -4.43 -23.12
N ILE A 1109 1.85 -4.39 -22.58
CA ILE A 1109 1.15 -3.16 -22.20
C ILE A 1109 1.96 -2.39 -21.16
N ARG A 1110 2.36 -3.07 -20.08
CA ARG A 1110 3.19 -2.46 -19.03
C ARG A 1110 4.49 -1.92 -19.62
N HIS A 1111 5.16 -2.71 -20.45
CA HIS A 1111 6.37 -2.23 -21.12
C HIS A 1111 6.09 -0.95 -21.90
N GLN A 1112 5.09 -0.92 -22.79
CA GLN A 1112 4.76 0.27 -23.59
C GLN A 1112 4.40 1.51 -22.76
N ILE A 1113 3.62 1.36 -21.70
CA ILE A 1113 3.23 2.48 -20.83
C ILE A 1113 4.44 3.00 -20.02
N PHE A 1114 5.30 2.10 -19.55
CA PHE A 1114 6.43 2.46 -18.69
C PHE A 1114 7.76 2.73 -19.45
N SER A 1115 7.83 2.55 -20.78
CA SER A 1115 9.07 2.65 -21.58
C SER A 1115 9.11 3.78 -22.62
N HIS A 1116 8.52 4.94 -22.35
CA HIS A 1116 8.57 6.08 -23.28
C HIS A 1116 10.02 6.61 -23.50
N PRO A 1117 10.49 6.82 -24.76
CA PRO A 1117 11.90 6.84 -25.11
C PRO A 1117 12.55 8.24 -25.09
N GLU A 1118 12.39 8.98 -24.00
CA GLU A 1118 13.21 10.19 -23.73
C GLU A 1118 14.12 10.05 -22.50
N PHE A 1119 14.48 8.81 -22.10
CA PHE A 1119 15.60 8.53 -21.19
C PHE A 1119 16.66 7.61 -21.79
#